data_AF-A0ABD3PT29-F1
#
_entry.id   AF-A0ABD3PT29-F1
#
_cell.length_a   1.000
_cell.length_b   1.000
_cell.length_c   1.000
_cell.angle_alpha   90.00
_cell.angle_beta   90.00
_cell.angle_gamma   90.00
#
_symmetry.space_group_name_H-M   'P 1'
#
loop_
_entity.id
_entity.type
_entity.pdbx_description
1 polymer ?
#
loop_
_entity_poly.entity_id
_entity_poly.type
_entity_poly.pdbx_seq_one_letter_code
_entity_poly.pdbx_strand_id
1 'polypeptide(L)'
;MMRPFLHLAGSLIIAAPAALGFVASPNCPSRSARQYFITTAIPTAIPTITQLKSHVDTDVESTASSTTSSCTSYNNQNGKTIYSVSSDNGTPFYCEAHLDQIQNDKFLIRLDGRIASNSDEHLAPTASNSEEFVDEIVSVFHIMLLEYLNIEQLAYREELNGRHYNDDVMHDHYSKGISLKQIQLTDSFQENSQYTSIKRQLCEIGIIDSDSSDNQVGLNLNEYLPFLNGFIIRHRGSDQGYVAFKVQRMLCQRRVPYDFSAAETDNHTLISLQKQVIPSSTIDEVMSILGVIKSRQMLSTNPDSVDGLPSLHLNLVSDGKPLFTVETSSSSSVTPAAETNEKDDPSSSFAQLISQLTAILQPYLYNNLLPSVQTLLQSSTVDISDVFLRNYGHDNVDDDNSIQDSISDKQTQQPTRYTLSPHYDITAYATCVIALDSTASTGRNGLYTIPPSKKKTNDNGTNTGTNNAALRKFFPLNKGDGVVHTYNVLHGVDVDPELQKSRTSLIIWFGNNHNTNNNNSNSSNETDQSSSWLSQRTDDISQFVSGLVLEDDYISQEALDMYLSSAERGNVFAIAALAQLCSDGKVSDLDYYERMKRLIPTNAFHQREDATTSCKDLANALWYHAAIAGGNPVAQHGLAFSLMSEYASSEADLSKEEQEQLLLLASVLFTMAYNNHHQDSFEALNRIMMTECQRLYELGVEIPSEKFFASPVVRVLRISLDDESDDGVI
;
A
#
# COMPACT_ATOMS: atom_id res chain seq x y z
N MET A 1 34.36 -2.35 3.40
CA MET A 1 35.80 -2.16 3.69
C MET A 1 35.95 -1.82 5.18
N MET A 2 36.69 -2.64 5.95
CA MET A 2 36.98 -2.52 7.41
C MET A 2 35.81 -2.55 8.44
N ARG A 3 35.66 -3.72 9.08
CA ARG A 3 35.32 -3.96 10.51
C ARG A 3 36.46 -4.77 11.18
N PRO A 4 36.48 -4.90 12.53
CA PRO A 4 36.65 -6.21 13.24
C PRO A 4 35.81 -6.29 14.57
N PHE A 5 35.80 -7.34 15.44
CA PHE A 5 36.52 -8.63 15.49
C PHE A 5 35.65 -9.91 15.76
N LEU A 6 35.83 -10.70 16.86
CA LEU A 6 35.55 -12.17 16.87
C LEU A 6 35.55 -12.92 18.26
N HIS A 7 34.48 -13.70 18.58
CA HIS A 7 34.38 -14.92 19.46
C HIS A 7 34.69 -14.86 21.01
N LEU A 8 34.19 -15.73 21.95
CA LEU A 8 33.26 -16.90 21.97
C LEU A 8 32.81 -17.31 23.43
N ALA A 9 31.63 -17.96 23.55
CA ALA A 9 31.22 -19.05 24.49
C ALA A 9 31.08 -18.92 26.05
N GLY A 10 29.86 -19.20 26.57
CA GLY A 10 29.61 -20.42 27.38
C GLY A 10 29.05 -20.37 28.83
N SER A 11 27.80 -20.85 29.03
CA SER A 11 27.30 -21.65 30.20
C SER A 11 27.13 -20.98 31.60
N LEU A 12 26.23 -21.36 32.55
CA LEU A 12 25.05 -22.27 32.66
C LEU A 12 24.45 -22.17 34.12
N ILE A 13 23.17 -22.57 34.39
CA ILE A 13 22.54 -22.90 35.74
C ILE A 13 22.16 -21.70 36.69
N ILE A 14 21.06 -21.62 37.48
CA ILE A 14 19.74 -22.33 37.67
C ILE A 14 18.77 -21.48 38.58
N ALA A 15 17.43 -21.61 38.40
CA ALA A 15 16.27 -21.32 39.31
C ALA A 15 16.09 -19.89 39.94
N ALA A 16 14.92 -19.21 39.96
CA ALA A 16 13.48 -19.56 40.13
C ALA A 16 12.97 -19.54 41.63
N PRO A 17 11.64 -19.49 41.92
CA PRO A 17 10.84 -18.25 41.84
C PRO A 17 9.85 -18.02 43.02
N ALA A 18 9.26 -16.82 43.15
CA ALA A 18 7.99 -16.55 43.87
C ALA A 18 7.53 -15.08 43.67
N ALA A 19 6.28 -14.64 43.89
CA ALA A 19 4.93 -15.23 43.73
C ALA A 19 3.86 -14.16 44.11
N LEU A 20 2.63 -14.29 43.59
CA LEU A 20 1.34 -13.73 44.09
C LEU A 20 1.07 -12.21 44.02
N GLY A 21 -0.17 -11.84 43.63
CA GLY A 21 -0.84 -10.69 44.28
C GLY A 21 -1.94 -9.88 43.58
N PHE A 22 -3.04 -10.50 43.13
CA PHE A 22 -4.43 -9.96 43.05
C PHE A 22 -4.74 -8.46 43.40
N VAL A 23 -5.60 -7.80 42.60
CA VAL A 23 -7.03 -7.42 42.87
C VAL A 23 -7.51 -6.36 41.85
N ALA A 24 -8.77 -6.45 41.40
CA ALA A 24 -9.43 -5.50 40.51
C ALA A 24 -10.51 -4.63 41.20
N SER A 25 -10.83 -3.45 40.65
CA SER A 25 -12.20 -2.87 40.68
C SER A 25 -12.42 -1.73 39.68
N PRO A 26 -13.66 -1.52 39.17
CA PRO A 26 -13.98 -0.57 38.09
C PRO A 26 -14.79 0.68 38.53
N ASN A 27 -15.03 1.64 37.63
CA ASN A 27 -16.38 2.23 37.37
C ASN A 27 -16.44 3.24 36.19
N CYS A 28 -17.66 3.38 35.64
CA CYS A 28 -18.13 4.17 34.47
C CYS A 28 -18.53 5.64 34.89
N PRO A 29 -19.24 6.54 34.12
CA PRO A 29 -19.93 6.43 32.82
C PRO A 29 -19.92 7.68 31.84
N SER A 30 -20.78 7.58 30.81
CA SER A 30 -21.02 8.38 29.58
C SER A 30 -21.75 9.76 29.65
N ARG A 31 -21.73 10.51 28.51
CA ARG A 31 -22.78 11.38 27.85
C ARG A 31 -22.14 12.54 27.04
N SER A 32 -22.74 13.24 26.06
CA SER A 32 -23.91 13.06 25.15
C SER A 32 -23.94 14.20 24.10
N ALA A 33 -24.44 13.97 22.88
CA ALA A 33 -24.48 14.96 21.78
C ALA A 33 -25.58 16.04 21.87
N ARG A 34 -25.48 17.11 21.06
CA ARG A 34 -26.54 18.12 20.79
C ARG A 34 -26.54 18.59 19.33
N GLN A 35 -27.73 18.70 18.75
CA GLN A 35 -27.99 19.26 17.41
C GLN A 35 -28.30 20.77 17.47
N TYR A 36 -28.14 21.47 16.34
CA TYR A 36 -28.82 22.73 16.04
C TYR A 36 -29.38 22.72 14.61
N PHE A 37 -30.59 23.24 14.44
CA PHE A 37 -31.24 23.53 13.15
C PHE A 37 -31.15 25.04 12.88
N ILE A 38 -30.82 25.44 11.65
CA ILE A 38 -31.19 26.75 11.10
C ILE A 38 -31.65 26.55 9.64
N THR A 39 -32.79 27.15 9.31
CA THR A 39 -33.39 27.15 7.97
C THR A 39 -33.25 28.51 7.30
N THR A 40 -32.88 28.55 6.02
CA THR A 40 -33.19 29.65 5.09
C THR A 40 -33.07 29.16 3.64
N ALA A 41 -33.75 29.82 2.69
CA ALA A 41 -34.04 29.25 1.38
C ALA A 41 -33.92 30.24 0.21
N ILE A 42 -33.23 29.81 -0.88
CA ILE A 42 -33.54 30.04 -2.32
C ILE A 42 -33.36 31.52 -2.83
N PRO A 43 -32.87 31.87 -4.06
CA PRO A 43 -32.94 31.12 -5.33
C PRO A 43 -31.73 31.12 -6.33
N THR A 44 -31.68 30.05 -7.13
CA THR A 44 -31.37 29.92 -8.59
C THR A 44 -30.20 30.64 -9.30
N ALA A 45 -29.34 29.82 -9.94
CA ALA A 45 -28.87 30.01 -11.33
C ALA A 45 -28.65 28.63 -12.02
N ILE A 46 -28.80 28.59 -13.36
CA ILE A 46 -28.81 27.43 -14.30
C ILE A 46 -28.13 27.95 -15.60
N PRO A 47 -27.54 27.16 -16.56
CA PRO A 47 -27.10 25.74 -16.63
C PRO A 47 -25.62 25.54 -17.08
N THR A 48 -25.05 24.34 -16.88
CA THR A 48 -23.83 23.89 -17.62
C THR A 48 -23.83 22.41 -18.05
N ILE A 49 -24.71 21.57 -17.49
CA ILE A 49 -24.58 20.09 -17.58
C ILE A 49 -25.05 19.49 -18.93
N THR A 50 -25.74 20.26 -19.78
CA THR A 50 -26.29 19.73 -21.06
C THR A 50 -25.24 19.54 -22.16
N GLN A 51 -24.02 20.10 -22.01
CA GLN A 51 -23.01 20.09 -23.08
C GLN A 51 -22.05 18.89 -23.06
N LEU A 52 -21.95 18.17 -21.93
CA LEU A 52 -21.10 16.97 -21.81
C LEU A 52 -21.74 15.70 -22.38
N LYS A 53 -23.03 15.72 -22.72
CA LYS A 53 -23.76 14.55 -23.25
C LYS A 53 -23.67 14.37 -24.77
N SER A 54 -23.11 15.34 -25.50
CA SER A 54 -23.07 15.32 -26.98
C SER A 54 -21.71 14.95 -27.59
N HIS A 55 -20.80 14.35 -26.79
CA HIS A 55 -19.47 13.89 -27.25
C HIS A 55 -19.17 12.41 -26.94
N VAL A 56 -20.18 11.65 -26.47
CA VAL A 56 -20.03 10.20 -26.19
C VAL A 56 -20.93 9.34 -27.09
N ASP A 57 -22.05 9.88 -27.58
CA ASP A 57 -23.06 9.11 -28.36
C ASP A 57 -22.83 9.13 -29.90
N THR A 58 -21.67 9.58 -30.38
CA THR A 58 -21.31 9.54 -31.82
C THR A 58 -19.84 9.17 -31.99
N ASP A 59 -19.54 7.88 -32.12
CA ASP A 59 -18.47 7.31 -32.97
C ASP A 59 -18.34 5.77 -32.79
N VAL A 60 -19.38 5.01 -33.15
CA VAL A 60 -19.28 3.56 -33.42
C VAL A 60 -20.20 3.13 -34.58
N GLU A 61 -19.80 3.40 -35.83
CA GLU A 61 -20.35 2.70 -37.00
C GLU A 61 -19.22 2.09 -37.88
N SER A 62 -18.96 0.81 -37.66
CA SER A 62 -18.29 -0.14 -38.57
C SER A 62 -16.83 0.14 -39.01
N THR A 63 -15.90 -0.76 -38.66
CA THR A 63 -15.49 -1.90 -39.54
C THR A 63 -14.31 -2.72 -38.98
N ALA A 64 -14.57 -3.81 -38.26
CA ALA A 64 -13.69 -4.99 -38.18
C ALA A 64 -14.46 -6.17 -37.57
N SER A 65 -14.26 -7.40 -38.08
CA SER A 65 -14.81 -8.60 -37.46
C SER A 65 -13.83 -9.16 -36.42
N SER A 66 -13.86 -8.62 -35.20
CA SER A 66 -13.34 -9.29 -34.01
C SER A 66 -14.53 -9.71 -33.14
N THR A 67 -14.61 -11.00 -32.80
CA THR A 67 -15.59 -11.53 -31.85
C THR A 67 -15.28 -10.99 -30.46
N THR A 68 -16.07 -10.03 -29.99
CA THR A 68 -15.89 -9.36 -28.69
C THR A 68 -17.24 -9.19 -28.04
N SER A 69 -17.41 -9.76 -26.84
CA SER A 69 -18.61 -9.59 -26.02
C SER A 69 -18.81 -8.12 -25.66
N SER A 70 -19.79 -7.47 -26.28
CA SER A 70 -20.06 -6.05 -26.05
C SER A 70 -20.87 -5.87 -24.76
N CYS A 71 -20.29 -5.19 -23.77
CA CYS A 71 -21.07 -4.62 -22.67
C CYS A 71 -21.68 -3.29 -23.13
N THR A 72 -23.00 -3.24 -23.22
CA THR A 72 -23.76 -2.04 -23.61
C THR A 72 -24.53 -1.52 -22.41
N SER A 73 -24.52 -0.20 -22.21
CA SER A 73 -25.35 0.45 -21.20
C SER A 73 -26.50 1.21 -21.85
N TYR A 74 -27.68 1.18 -21.25
CA TYR A 74 -28.82 1.98 -21.71
C TYR A 74 -29.66 2.50 -20.55
N ASN A 75 -30.18 3.72 -20.69
CA ASN A 75 -31.08 4.30 -19.72
C ASN A 75 -32.51 3.82 -19.97
N ASN A 76 -33.11 3.12 -19.00
CA ASN A 76 -34.51 2.73 -19.07
C ASN A 76 -35.46 3.92 -18.82
N GLN A 77 -36.76 3.72 -19.04
CA GLN A 77 -37.79 4.78 -18.92
C GLN A 77 -37.91 5.41 -17.52
N ASN A 78 -37.30 4.80 -16.49
CA ASN A 78 -37.26 5.34 -15.12
C ASN A 78 -35.95 6.10 -14.82
N GLY A 79 -35.08 6.31 -15.81
CA GLY A 79 -33.79 6.99 -15.65
C GLY A 79 -32.70 6.14 -15.00
N LYS A 80 -32.84 4.81 -15.00
CA LYS A 80 -31.80 3.88 -14.51
C LYS A 80 -30.94 3.38 -15.67
N THR A 81 -29.62 3.36 -15.48
CA THR A 81 -28.70 2.61 -16.34
C THR A 81 -28.90 1.11 -16.15
N ILE A 82 -29.12 0.38 -17.24
CA ILE A 82 -29.07 -1.09 -17.29
C ILE A 82 -27.82 -1.47 -18.10
N TYR A 83 -27.07 -2.47 -17.61
CA TYR A 83 -25.94 -3.05 -18.31
C TYR A 83 -26.35 -4.41 -18.93
N SER A 84 -26.19 -4.55 -20.24
CA SER A 84 -26.40 -5.79 -20.99
C SER A 84 -25.10 -6.30 -21.57
N VAL A 85 -24.78 -7.57 -21.31
CA VAL A 85 -23.66 -8.27 -21.93
C VAL A 85 -24.25 -9.31 -22.89
N SER A 86 -23.87 -9.21 -24.16
CA SER A 86 -24.15 -10.24 -25.16
C SER A 86 -22.86 -10.87 -25.61
N SER A 87 -22.76 -12.19 -25.47
CA SER A 87 -21.77 -12.99 -26.18
C SER A 87 -22.33 -13.41 -27.54
N ASP A 88 -21.48 -13.41 -28.58
CA ASP A 88 -21.89 -13.62 -29.99
C ASP A 88 -22.58 -14.98 -30.26
N ASN A 89 -22.47 -15.93 -29.32
CA ASN A 89 -23.01 -17.29 -29.42
C ASN A 89 -24.08 -17.60 -28.35
N GLY A 90 -24.51 -16.62 -27.55
CA GLY A 90 -25.29 -16.86 -26.32
C GLY A 90 -26.59 -16.07 -26.21
N THR A 91 -27.49 -16.57 -25.37
CA THR A 91 -28.72 -15.84 -24.98
C THR A 91 -28.32 -14.63 -24.13
N PRO A 92 -28.80 -13.40 -24.42
CA PRO A 92 -28.30 -12.19 -23.76
C PRO A 92 -28.50 -12.22 -22.24
N PHE A 93 -27.45 -11.88 -21.51
CA PHE A 93 -27.47 -11.77 -20.06
C PHE A 93 -27.80 -10.34 -19.66
N TYR A 94 -28.87 -10.17 -18.88
CA TYR A 94 -29.27 -8.87 -18.34
C TYR A 94 -28.86 -8.81 -16.87
N CYS A 95 -28.02 -7.85 -16.50
CA CYS A 95 -27.63 -7.59 -15.12
C CYS A 95 -28.13 -6.19 -14.71
N GLU A 96 -29.15 -6.14 -13.86
CA GLU A 96 -29.54 -4.89 -13.19
C GLU A 96 -28.81 -4.86 -11.84
N ALA A 97 -27.87 -3.95 -11.63
CA ALA A 97 -26.87 -4.08 -10.56
C ALA A 97 -26.69 -2.78 -9.77
N HIS A 98 -26.44 -2.82 -8.45
CA HIS A 98 -27.25 -2.20 -7.39
C HIS A 98 -26.47 -1.87 -6.07
N LEU A 99 -26.83 -0.86 -5.24
CA LEU A 99 -26.00 -0.39 -4.09
C LEU A 99 -26.82 0.31 -2.96
N ASP A 100 -26.55 0.02 -1.67
CA ASP A 100 -27.22 0.65 -0.51
C ASP A 100 -26.25 1.31 0.50
N GLN A 101 -26.80 2.04 1.49
CA GLN A 101 -26.09 2.86 2.48
C GLN A 101 -25.09 2.08 3.37
N ILE A 102 -23.98 2.75 3.65
CA ILE A 102 -22.73 2.20 4.20
C ILE A 102 -22.72 2.19 5.74
N GLN A 103 -22.22 1.10 6.33
CA GLN A 103 -21.62 1.09 7.68
C GLN A 103 -20.35 0.22 7.70
N ASN A 104 -19.31 0.69 8.38
CA ASN A 104 -18.15 -0.07 8.85
C ASN A 104 -17.44 -0.92 7.78
N ASP A 105 -16.77 -0.27 6.82
CA ASP A 105 -15.88 -0.89 5.82
C ASP A 105 -16.49 -1.99 4.90
N LYS A 106 -17.80 -2.25 4.97
CA LYS A 106 -18.49 -3.19 4.09
C LYS A 106 -19.15 -2.48 2.92
N PHE A 107 -18.74 -2.85 1.70
CA PHE A 107 -19.48 -2.55 0.47
C PHE A 107 -20.70 -3.47 0.36
N LEU A 108 -21.82 -2.99 -0.15
CA LEU A 108 -22.95 -3.83 -0.54
C LEU A 108 -23.32 -3.59 -2.00
N ILE A 109 -22.61 -4.26 -2.92
CA ILE A 109 -22.94 -4.28 -4.34
C ILE A 109 -23.99 -5.35 -4.59
N ARG A 110 -24.99 -5.07 -5.42
CA ARG A 110 -26.05 -6.00 -5.80
C ARG A 110 -26.11 -6.10 -7.35
N LEU A 111 -26.77 -7.10 -7.93
CA LEU A 111 -26.53 -7.69 -9.26
C LEU A 111 -27.72 -8.65 -9.63
N ASP A 112 -28.94 -8.12 -9.84
CA ASP A 112 -30.08 -8.88 -10.36
C ASP A 112 -29.80 -9.38 -11.80
N GLY A 113 -29.22 -10.58 -11.89
CA GLY A 113 -29.01 -11.31 -13.14
C GLY A 113 -30.27 -12.04 -13.59
N ARG A 114 -30.75 -11.75 -14.81
CA ARG A 114 -31.71 -12.60 -15.52
C ARG A 114 -31.05 -13.19 -16.76
N ILE A 115 -30.78 -14.49 -16.71
CA ILE A 115 -30.66 -15.28 -17.94
C ILE A 115 -32.03 -15.26 -18.59
N ALA A 116 -32.14 -14.71 -19.79
CA ALA A 116 -33.37 -14.80 -20.56
C ALA A 116 -33.58 -16.26 -20.98
N SER A 117 -34.36 -17.03 -20.20
CA SER A 117 -34.77 -18.37 -20.63
C SER A 117 -35.75 -18.21 -21.79
N ASN A 118 -35.24 -18.31 -23.02
CA ASN A 118 -36.08 -18.70 -24.14
C ASN A 118 -36.75 -20.03 -23.73
N SER A 119 -38.07 -20.10 -23.86
CA SER A 119 -38.89 -21.17 -23.27
C SER A 119 -38.70 -22.56 -23.90
N ASP A 120 -37.80 -22.68 -24.87
CA ASP A 120 -37.53 -23.88 -25.64
C ASP A 120 -36.05 -24.29 -25.51
N GLU A 121 -35.88 -25.50 -24.97
CA GLU A 121 -34.66 -26.32 -24.82
C GLU A 121 -33.58 -25.94 -23.77
N HIS A 122 -33.19 -26.98 -23.00
CA HIS A 122 -32.29 -26.94 -21.86
C HIS A 122 -30.81 -26.85 -22.26
N LEU A 123 -30.35 -25.71 -22.79
CA LEU A 123 -28.93 -25.38 -22.83
C LEU A 123 -28.45 -24.90 -21.45
N ALA A 124 -28.37 -25.84 -20.50
CA ALA A 124 -27.61 -25.61 -19.28
C ALA A 124 -26.12 -25.47 -19.66
N PRO A 125 -25.39 -24.43 -19.19
CA PRO A 125 -23.98 -24.27 -19.52
C PRO A 125 -23.19 -25.49 -19.06
N THR A 126 -22.42 -26.07 -19.98
CA THR A 126 -21.49 -27.16 -19.68
C THR A 126 -20.42 -26.67 -18.70
N ALA A 127 -19.84 -27.57 -17.90
CA ALA A 127 -18.88 -27.18 -16.85
C ALA A 127 -17.67 -26.38 -17.39
N SER A 128 -17.30 -26.60 -18.65
CA SER A 128 -16.30 -25.82 -19.41
C SER A 128 -16.57 -24.32 -19.46
N ASN A 129 -17.83 -23.90 -19.44
CA ASN A 129 -18.25 -22.51 -19.63
C ASN A 129 -18.39 -21.75 -18.30
N SER A 130 -18.05 -22.39 -17.17
CA SER A 130 -18.21 -21.79 -15.84
C SER A 130 -17.19 -20.69 -15.56
N GLU A 131 -15.96 -20.81 -16.05
CA GLU A 131 -14.93 -19.77 -15.89
C GLU A 131 -15.24 -18.53 -16.74
N GLU A 132 -15.63 -18.72 -18.01
CA GLU A 132 -16.05 -17.62 -18.89
C GLU A 132 -17.23 -16.83 -18.29
N PHE A 133 -18.22 -17.54 -17.73
CA PHE A 133 -19.39 -16.92 -17.10
C PHE A 133 -19.04 -16.16 -15.81
N VAL A 134 -18.08 -16.65 -15.01
CA VAL A 134 -17.56 -15.90 -13.86
C VAL A 134 -16.83 -14.64 -14.33
N ASP A 135 -16.03 -14.72 -15.39
CA ASP A 135 -15.30 -13.57 -15.93
C ASP A 135 -16.25 -12.50 -16.53
N GLU A 136 -17.37 -12.90 -17.14
CA GLU A 136 -18.45 -11.99 -17.55
C GLU A 136 -19.08 -11.25 -16.36
N ILE A 137 -19.47 -11.98 -15.29
CA ILE A 137 -20.02 -11.38 -14.05
C ILE A 137 -19.02 -10.40 -13.42
N VAL A 138 -17.76 -10.82 -13.31
CA VAL A 138 -16.65 -10.02 -12.77
C VAL A 138 -16.42 -8.76 -13.59
N SER A 139 -16.57 -8.82 -14.91
CA SER A 139 -16.45 -7.65 -15.78
C SER A 139 -17.54 -6.59 -15.49
N VAL A 140 -18.79 -7.02 -15.28
CA VAL A 140 -19.88 -6.12 -14.86
C VAL A 140 -19.61 -5.54 -13.47
N PHE A 141 -19.14 -6.37 -12.53
CA PHE A 141 -18.75 -5.93 -11.19
C PHE A 141 -17.63 -4.87 -11.23
N HIS A 142 -16.62 -5.05 -12.10
CA HIS A 142 -15.53 -4.08 -12.28
C HIS A 142 -16.02 -2.70 -12.75
N ILE A 143 -16.96 -2.66 -13.72
CA ILE A 143 -17.52 -1.40 -14.21
C ILE A 143 -18.18 -0.62 -13.07
N MET A 144 -19.00 -1.29 -12.25
CA MET A 144 -19.70 -0.65 -11.13
C MET A 144 -18.76 -0.23 -9.99
N LEU A 145 -17.78 -1.07 -9.67
CA LEU A 145 -16.78 -0.76 -8.66
C LEU A 145 -15.97 0.47 -9.07
N LEU A 146 -15.67 0.62 -10.37
CA LEU A 146 -15.02 1.81 -10.92
C LEU A 146 -15.89 3.07 -10.79
N GLU A 147 -17.20 2.99 -11.06
CA GLU A 147 -18.13 4.11 -10.85
C GLU A 147 -18.15 4.56 -9.37
N TYR A 148 -18.20 3.61 -8.43
CA TYR A 148 -18.14 3.89 -6.99
C TYR A 148 -16.81 4.54 -6.57
N LEU A 149 -15.67 3.98 -6.99
CA LEU A 149 -14.35 4.48 -6.60
C LEU A 149 -14.09 5.89 -7.14
N ASN A 150 -14.62 6.21 -8.32
CA ASN A 150 -14.59 7.57 -8.87
C ASN A 150 -15.37 8.56 -7.98
N ILE A 151 -16.53 8.17 -7.44
CA ILE A 151 -17.27 8.99 -6.46
C ILE A 151 -16.45 9.18 -5.16
N GLU A 152 -15.79 8.14 -4.66
CA GLU A 152 -14.95 8.23 -3.46
C GLU A 152 -13.72 9.14 -3.68
N GLN A 153 -13.10 9.10 -4.86
CA GLN A 153 -11.97 9.98 -5.22
C GLN A 153 -12.40 11.43 -5.43
N LEU A 154 -13.53 11.68 -6.08
CA LEU A 154 -14.12 13.04 -6.15
C LEU A 154 -14.42 13.57 -4.74
N ALA A 155 -14.94 12.72 -3.86
CA ALA A 155 -15.20 13.09 -2.48
C ALA A 155 -13.92 13.46 -1.71
N TYR A 156 -12.83 12.72 -1.95
CA TYR A 156 -11.52 13.03 -1.41
C TYR A 156 -10.94 14.34 -1.97
N ARG A 157 -11.08 14.60 -3.28
CA ARG A 157 -10.57 15.83 -3.91
C ARG A 157 -11.21 17.12 -3.39
N GLU A 158 -12.48 17.14 -3.02
CA GLU A 158 -13.04 18.34 -2.38
C GLU A 158 -12.57 18.51 -0.92
N GLU A 159 -12.32 17.41 -0.18
CA GLU A 159 -11.70 17.47 1.16
C GLU A 159 -10.29 18.06 1.09
N LEU A 160 -9.48 17.63 0.11
CA LEU A 160 -8.16 18.21 -0.19
C LEU A 160 -8.24 19.73 -0.39
N ASN A 161 -9.23 20.18 -1.16
CA ASN A 161 -9.51 21.58 -1.44
C ASN A 161 -10.05 22.39 -0.24
N GLY A 162 -10.05 21.81 0.97
CA GLY A 162 -10.47 22.49 2.21
C GLY A 162 -11.97 22.82 2.27
N ARG A 163 -12.76 22.32 1.32
CA ARG A 163 -14.20 22.44 1.36
C ARG A 163 -14.69 21.45 2.40
N HIS A 164 -15.30 21.95 3.48
CA HIS A 164 -16.08 21.07 4.35
C HIS A 164 -17.17 20.42 3.53
N TYR A 165 -17.01 19.12 3.27
CA TYR A 165 -18.00 18.31 2.60
C TYR A 165 -19.24 18.29 3.48
N ASN A 166 -20.25 19.10 3.15
CA ASN A 166 -21.55 19.01 3.80
C ASN A 166 -22.11 17.61 3.51
N ASP A 167 -22.69 16.97 4.52
CA ASP A 167 -23.37 15.66 4.36
C ASP A 167 -24.40 15.71 3.21
N ASP A 168 -25.02 16.87 2.99
CA ASP A 168 -25.92 17.13 1.85
C ASP A 168 -25.28 16.90 0.48
N VAL A 169 -23.98 17.20 0.29
CA VAL A 169 -23.29 17.02 -1.01
C VAL A 169 -22.95 15.54 -1.24
N MET A 170 -22.52 14.82 -0.19
CA MET A 170 -22.44 13.35 -0.28
C MET A 170 -23.82 12.77 -0.56
N HIS A 171 -24.86 13.22 0.14
CA HIS A 171 -26.22 12.74 -0.08
C HIS A 171 -26.73 13.08 -1.49
N ASP A 172 -26.37 14.23 -2.06
CA ASP A 172 -26.74 14.63 -3.42
C ASP A 172 -25.98 13.81 -4.48
N HIS A 173 -24.68 13.53 -4.28
CA HIS A 173 -23.92 12.61 -5.14
C HIS A 173 -24.40 11.15 -5.02
N TYR A 174 -24.70 10.65 -3.82
CA TYR A 174 -25.26 9.31 -3.60
C TYR A 174 -26.75 9.18 -3.96
N SER A 175 -27.48 10.29 -4.17
CA SER A 175 -28.91 10.26 -4.58
C SER A 175 -29.14 10.60 -6.06
N LYS A 176 -28.24 11.38 -6.68
CA LYS A 176 -28.19 11.61 -8.13
C LYS A 176 -27.38 10.56 -8.87
N GLY A 177 -26.31 10.07 -8.24
CA GLY A 177 -25.54 8.94 -8.72
C GLY A 177 -26.23 7.63 -8.35
N ILE A 178 -26.64 6.87 -9.37
CA ILE A 178 -26.66 5.40 -9.29
C ILE A 178 -27.81 4.84 -8.41
N SER A 179 -29.07 5.12 -8.79
CA SER A 179 -30.25 4.49 -8.17
C SER A 179 -30.47 3.06 -8.67
N LEU A 180 -30.04 2.09 -7.87
CA LEU A 180 -29.85 0.74 -8.33
C LEU A 180 -30.25 -0.28 -7.19
N LYS A 181 -31.25 -1.18 -7.41
CA LYS A 181 -32.03 -2.00 -6.44
C LYS A 181 -31.92 -3.57 -6.48
N GLN A 182 -31.20 -4.20 -5.54
CA GLN A 182 -31.28 -5.65 -5.17
C GLN A 182 -30.39 -6.71 -5.88
N ILE A 183 -30.00 -7.77 -5.14
CA ILE A 183 -29.84 -9.14 -5.65
C ILE A 183 -30.96 -9.92 -4.98
N GLN A 184 -31.90 -10.42 -5.75
CA GLN A 184 -32.47 -11.72 -5.45
C GLN A 184 -32.11 -12.64 -6.60
N LEU A 185 -31.07 -13.45 -6.37
CA LEU A 185 -30.90 -14.71 -7.05
C LEU A 185 -32.11 -15.53 -6.64
N THR A 186 -33.16 -15.44 -7.47
CA THR A 186 -34.53 -15.81 -7.13
C THR A 186 -34.58 -17.26 -6.67
N ASP A 187 -35.57 -17.64 -5.85
CA ASP A 187 -35.64 -18.99 -5.27
C ASP A 187 -35.58 -20.12 -6.33
N SER A 188 -35.96 -19.83 -7.58
CA SER A 188 -35.78 -20.68 -8.77
C SER A 188 -34.33 -21.08 -9.10
N PHE A 189 -33.31 -20.37 -8.60
CA PHE A 189 -31.89 -20.71 -8.77
C PHE A 189 -31.32 -21.51 -7.59
N GLN A 190 -31.94 -21.48 -6.40
CA GLN A 190 -31.38 -22.08 -5.18
C GLN A 190 -31.32 -23.61 -5.23
N GLU A 191 -32.15 -24.26 -6.04
CA GLU A 191 -32.13 -25.72 -6.24
C GLU A 191 -31.11 -26.19 -7.30
N ASN A 192 -30.44 -25.28 -8.03
CA ASN A 192 -29.49 -25.65 -9.08
C ASN A 192 -28.07 -25.83 -8.52
N SER A 193 -27.42 -26.96 -8.80
CA SER A 193 -26.02 -27.23 -8.40
C SER A 193 -25.02 -26.21 -8.97
N GLN A 194 -25.31 -25.62 -10.14
CA GLN A 194 -24.51 -24.56 -10.75
C GLN A 194 -24.50 -23.28 -9.90
N TYR A 195 -25.63 -22.92 -9.27
CA TYR A 195 -25.74 -21.76 -8.38
C TYR A 195 -24.76 -21.84 -7.20
N THR A 196 -24.75 -23.01 -6.55
CA THR A 196 -23.85 -23.31 -5.43
C THR A 196 -22.38 -23.35 -5.86
N SER A 197 -22.08 -23.59 -7.15
CA SER A 197 -20.72 -23.48 -7.69
C SER A 197 -20.33 -22.02 -7.91
N ILE A 198 -21.16 -21.24 -8.60
CA ILE A 198 -20.89 -19.82 -8.89
C ILE A 198 -20.81 -19.01 -7.58
N LYS A 199 -21.75 -19.18 -6.65
CA LYS A 199 -21.69 -18.52 -5.33
C LYS A 199 -20.40 -18.86 -4.59
N ARG A 200 -19.94 -20.13 -4.66
CA ARG A 200 -18.67 -20.54 -4.04
C ARG A 200 -17.48 -19.86 -4.71
N GLN A 201 -17.42 -19.83 -6.03
CA GLN A 201 -16.36 -19.13 -6.77
C GLN A 201 -16.34 -17.62 -6.44
N LEU A 202 -17.51 -16.98 -6.36
CA LEU A 202 -17.63 -15.57 -5.97
C LEU A 202 -17.23 -15.31 -4.50
N CYS A 203 -17.42 -16.29 -3.60
CA CYS A 203 -16.84 -16.27 -2.25
C CYS A 203 -15.32 -16.48 -2.26
N GLU A 204 -14.81 -17.42 -3.05
CA GLU A 204 -13.37 -17.75 -3.15
C GLU A 204 -12.54 -16.57 -3.70
N ILE A 205 -13.13 -15.71 -4.54
CA ILE A 205 -12.52 -14.45 -5.01
C ILE A 205 -12.87 -13.23 -4.15
N GLY A 206 -13.47 -13.43 -2.98
CA GLY A 206 -13.72 -12.35 -2.01
C GLY A 206 -14.82 -11.35 -2.39
N ILE A 207 -15.74 -11.66 -3.31
CA ILE A 207 -16.87 -10.76 -3.65
C ILE A 207 -18.08 -10.98 -2.72
N ILE A 208 -18.24 -12.18 -2.15
CA ILE A 208 -19.36 -12.52 -1.25
C ILE A 208 -18.80 -13.02 0.09
N ASP A 209 -19.23 -12.41 1.21
CA ASP A 209 -18.86 -12.87 2.56
C ASP A 209 -19.54 -14.22 2.86
N SER A 210 -18.72 -15.27 3.02
CA SER A 210 -19.15 -16.64 3.32
C SER A 210 -20.05 -16.76 4.55
N ASP A 211 -19.89 -15.85 5.51
CA ASP A 211 -20.49 -15.94 6.83
C ASP A 211 -21.76 -15.08 6.94
N SER A 212 -22.11 -14.34 5.89
CA SER A 212 -23.34 -13.55 5.84
C SER A 212 -24.56 -14.45 5.59
N SER A 213 -25.43 -14.59 6.59
CA SER A 213 -26.75 -15.25 6.46
C SER A 213 -27.65 -14.61 5.41
N ASP A 214 -27.37 -13.35 5.08
CA ASP A 214 -28.27 -12.44 4.38
C ASP A 214 -27.95 -12.32 2.88
N ASN A 215 -27.07 -13.18 2.34
CA ASN A 215 -26.51 -13.08 0.98
C ASN A 215 -25.91 -11.68 0.68
N GLN A 216 -25.24 -11.08 1.67
CA GLN A 216 -24.62 -9.78 1.49
C GLN A 216 -23.30 -9.94 0.73
N VAL A 217 -23.27 -9.43 -0.50
CA VAL A 217 -22.03 -9.18 -1.25
C VAL A 217 -21.19 -8.21 -0.44
N GLY A 218 -19.91 -8.51 -0.27
CA GLY A 218 -18.98 -7.71 0.51
C GLY A 218 -17.57 -8.00 0.05
N LEU A 219 -16.85 -6.95 -0.37
CA LEU A 219 -15.55 -7.10 -1.01
C LEU A 219 -14.42 -7.29 0.01
N ASN A 220 -13.97 -8.53 0.19
CA ASN A 220 -12.75 -8.86 0.91
C ASN A 220 -11.54 -8.62 0.00
N LEU A 221 -10.94 -7.44 0.10
CA LEU A 221 -9.79 -7.05 -0.73
C LEU A 221 -8.59 -8.01 -0.61
N ASN A 222 -8.40 -8.69 0.51
CA ASN A 222 -7.32 -9.66 0.70
C ASN A 222 -7.46 -10.91 -0.18
N GLU A 223 -8.70 -11.32 -0.48
CA GLU A 223 -9.02 -12.45 -1.37
C GLU A 223 -9.19 -11.98 -2.82
N TYR A 224 -9.74 -10.78 -3.00
CA TYR A 224 -10.06 -10.21 -4.30
C TYR A 224 -8.84 -9.64 -5.06
N LEU A 225 -7.87 -9.01 -4.40
CA LEU A 225 -6.68 -8.44 -5.09
C LEU A 225 -5.83 -9.51 -5.81
N PRO A 226 -5.53 -10.68 -5.23
CA PRO A 226 -4.89 -11.79 -5.94
C PRO A 226 -5.65 -12.22 -7.21
N PHE A 227 -6.98 -12.29 -7.12
CA PHE A 227 -7.84 -12.60 -8.27
C PHE A 227 -7.80 -11.49 -9.32
N LEU A 228 -7.95 -10.21 -8.93
CA LEU A 228 -7.91 -9.06 -9.82
C LEU A 228 -6.58 -8.97 -10.58
N ASN A 229 -5.46 -9.21 -9.90
CA ASN A 229 -4.13 -9.29 -10.52
C ASN A 229 -4.07 -10.41 -11.57
N GLY A 230 -4.59 -11.61 -11.25
CA GLY A 230 -4.65 -12.73 -12.19
C GLY A 230 -5.59 -12.46 -13.38
N PHE A 231 -6.72 -11.79 -13.13
CA PHE A 231 -7.69 -11.39 -14.15
C PHE A 231 -7.08 -10.39 -15.13
N ILE A 232 -6.37 -9.37 -14.65
CA ILE A 232 -5.61 -8.40 -15.48
C ILE A 232 -4.61 -9.11 -16.40
N ILE A 233 -3.85 -10.09 -15.87
CA ILE A 233 -2.89 -10.86 -16.67
C ILE A 233 -3.58 -11.74 -17.72
N ARG A 234 -4.69 -12.40 -17.35
CA ARG A 234 -5.48 -13.26 -18.27
C ARG A 234 -6.08 -12.44 -19.42
N HIS A 235 -6.64 -11.27 -19.09
CA HIS A 235 -7.37 -10.39 -20.01
C HIS A 235 -6.54 -9.22 -20.54
N ARG A 236 -5.20 -9.31 -20.48
CA ARG A 236 -4.29 -8.28 -20.98
C ARG A 236 -4.58 -7.95 -22.45
N GLY A 237 -4.65 -6.65 -22.77
CA GLY A 237 -4.98 -6.17 -24.11
C GLY A 237 -6.47 -6.15 -24.47
N SER A 238 -7.35 -6.77 -23.66
CA SER A 238 -8.81 -6.71 -23.84
C SER A 238 -9.44 -5.56 -23.05
N ASP A 239 -10.70 -5.25 -23.38
CA ASP A 239 -11.48 -4.22 -22.68
C ASP A 239 -11.75 -4.62 -21.23
N GLN A 240 -11.92 -5.92 -20.94
CA GLN A 240 -12.10 -6.44 -19.59
C GLN A 240 -10.84 -6.22 -18.74
N GLY A 241 -9.65 -6.47 -19.32
CA GLY A 241 -8.37 -6.17 -18.67
C GLY A 241 -8.18 -4.67 -18.44
N TYR A 242 -8.55 -3.83 -19.42
CA TYR A 242 -8.50 -2.37 -19.32
C TYR A 242 -9.37 -1.81 -18.17
N VAL A 243 -10.60 -2.30 -18.01
CA VAL A 243 -11.47 -1.91 -16.87
C VAL A 243 -10.90 -2.44 -15.55
N ALA A 244 -10.41 -3.68 -15.52
CA ALA A 244 -9.78 -4.27 -14.33
C ALA A 244 -8.54 -3.47 -13.86
N PHE A 245 -7.72 -2.95 -14.79
CA PHE A 245 -6.64 -2.03 -14.48
C PHE A 245 -7.12 -0.74 -13.82
N LYS A 246 -8.18 -0.11 -14.34
CA LYS A 246 -8.74 1.09 -13.74
C LYS A 246 -9.24 0.81 -12.32
N VAL A 247 -9.93 -0.32 -12.10
CA VAL A 247 -10.32 -0.76 -10.76
C VAL A 247 -9.10 -0.94 -9.84
N GLN A 248 -8.06 -1.65 -10.27
CA GLN A 248 -6.84 -1.86 -9.48
C GLN A 248 -6.20 -0.52 -9.11
N ARG A 249 -6.01 0.37 -10.09
CA ARG A 249 -5.40 1.69 -9.88
C ARG A 249 -6.20 2.54 -8.91
N MET A 250 -7.53 2.60 -9.10
CA MET A 250 -8.43 3.32 -8.21
C MET A 250 -8.43 2.77 -6.79
N LEU A 251 -8.34 1.45 -6.63
CA LEU A 251 -8.18 0.82 -5.31
C LEU A 251 -6.83 1.19 -4.68
N CYS A 252 -5.73 1.21 -5.44
CA CYS A 252 -4.41 1.60 -4.95
C CYS A 252 -4.31 3.09 -4.55
N GLN A 253 -5.03 3.97 -5.25
CA GLN A 253 -5.14 5.40 -4.93
C GLN A 253 -6.07 5.68 -3.73
N ARG A 254 -6.79 4.67 -3.23
CA ARG A 254 -7.82 4.84 -2.20
C ARG A 254 -7.20 5.07 -0.81
N ARG A 255 -7.50 6.22 -0.20
CA ARG A 255 -6.98 6.63 1.10
C ARG A 255 -7.98 6.34 2.22
N VAL A 256 -7.85 5.16 2.83
CA VAL A 256 -8.79 4.65 3.85
C VAL A 256 -8.23 4.84 5.27
N PRO A 257 -8.98 5.44 6.21
CA PRO A 257 -8.57 5.54 7.61
C PRO A 257 -8.41 4.18 8.30
N TYR A 258 -7.46 4.10 9.23
CA TYR A 258 -7.29 2.98 10.14
C TYR A 258 -8.26 3.11 11.32
N ASP A 259 -9.09 2.09 11.53
CA ASP A 259 -10.00 2.01 12.67
C ASP A 259 -9.34 1.33 13.88
N PHE A 260 -8.90 2.14 14.85
CA PHE A 260 -8.36 1.65 16.13
C PHE A 260 -9.36 0.86 16.99
N SER A 261 -10.67 0.90 16.70
CA SER A 261 -11.68 0.11 17.41
C SER A 261 -11.86 -1.30 16.85
N ALA A 262 -11.49 -1.52 15.58
CA ALA A 262 -11.47 -2.82 14.93
C ALA A 262 -10.12 -3.56 15.05
N ALA A 263 -9.14 -2.97 15.75
CA ALA A 263 -7.81 -3.54 15.92
C ALA A 263 -7.87 -4.87 16.69
N GLU A 264 -7.63 -5.98 15.99
CA GLU A 264 -7.55 -7.30 16.60
C GLU A 264 -6.28 -7.43 17.45
N THR A 265 -6.43 -7.79 18.72
CA THR A 265 -5.31 -8.07 19.62
C THR A 265 -4.74 -9.47 19.35
N ASP A 266 -3.86 -9.58 18.36
CA ASP A 266 -2.87 -10.65 18.36
C ASP A 266 -1.83 -10.36 19.46
N ASN A 267 -1.44 -11.40 20.22
CA ASN A 267 -0.50 -11.27 21.35
C ASN A 267 0.90 -10.79 20.93
N HIS A 268 1.20 -10.85 19.63
CA HIS A 268 2.53 -10.56 19.06
C HIS A 268 2.59 -9.27 18.23
N THR A 269 1.42 -8.75 17.83
CA THR A 269 1.27 -7.60 16.93
C THR A 269 0.56 -6.47 17.66
N LEU A 270 1.31 -5.45 18.08
CA LEU A 270 0.76 -4.27 18.74
C LEU A 270 0.60 -3.14 17.73
N ILE A 271 -0.57 -2.50 17.74
CA ILE A 271 -0.81 -1.16 17.19
C ILE A 271 -1.63 -0.40 18.24
N SER A 272 -1.15 0.76 18.70
CA SER A 272 -1.78 1.50 19.80
C SER A 272 -1.71 3.01 19.60
N LEU A 273 -2.88 3.66 19.58
CA LEU A 273 -3.00 5.12 19.53
C LEU A 273 -2.64 5.73 20.90
N GLN A 274 -1.61 6.57 20.91
CA GLN A 274 -1.22 7.42 22.04
C GLN A 274 -1.69 8.85 21.77
N LYS A 275 -2.76 9.29 22.43
CA LYS A 275 -3.32 10.64 22.22
C LYS A 275 -2.52 11.70 22.99
N GLN A 276 -2.23 12.82 22.34
CA GLN A 276 -1.59 14.00 22.93
C GLN A 276 -0.34 13.67 23.77
N VAL A 277 0.55 12.83 23.23
CA VAL A 277 1.85 12.49 23.84
C VAL A 277 2.66 13.76 24.10
N ILE A 278 2.61 14.69 23.15
CA ILE A 278 3.22 16.02 23.23
C ILE A 278 2.09 17.05 23.09
N PRO A 279 1.93 18.00 24.03
CA PRO A 279 0.94 19.06 23.92
C PRO A 279 1.17 19.97 22.71
N SER A 280 0.10 20.44 22.07
CA SER A 280 0.17 21.30 20.88
C SER A 280 1.09 22.52 21.07
N SER A 281 1.08 23.16 22.24
CA SER A 281 1.93 24.32 22.55
C SER A 281 3.44 23.99 22.54
N THR A 282 3.81 22.80 23.01
CA THR A 282 5.19 22.30 22.97
C THR A 282 5.60 22.00 21.52
N ILE A 283 4.65 21.53 20.71
CA ILE A 283 4.90 21.27 19.29
C ILE A 283 5.07 22.58 18.51
N ASP A 284 4.33 23.64 18.84
CA ASP A 284 4.55 24.97 18.26
C ASP A 284 5.98 25.47 18.51
N GLU A 285 6.53 25.21 19.70
CA GLU A 285 7.91 25.53 20.04
C GLU A 285 8.93 24.67 19.26
N VAL A 286 8.69 23.35 19.17
CA VAL A 286 9.50 22.42 18.36
C VAL A 286 9.49 22.80 16.88
N MET A 287 8.32 23.14 16.32
CA MET A 287 8.18 23.53 14.92
C MET A 287 8.81 24.91 14.64
N SER A 288 8.81 25.83 15.61
CA SER A 288 9.55 27.09 15.53
C SER A 288 11.06 26.86 15.39
N ILE A 289 11.64 25.96 16.19
CA ILE A 289 13.07 25.59 16.08
C ILE A 289 13.33 24.85 14.76
N LEU A 290 12.43 23.96 14.32
CA LEU A 290 12.57 23.27 13.05
C LEU A 290 12.47 24.20 11.83
N GLY A 291 11.71 25.29 11.90
CA GLY A 291 11.72 26.34 10.87
C GLY A 291 13.12 26.95 10.66
N VAL A 292 13.87 27.16 11.75
CA VAL A 292 15.26 27.64 11.71
C VAL A 292 16.20 26.58 11.11
N ILE A 293 16.00 25.30 11.42
CA ILE A 293 16.80 24.18 10.88
C ILE A 293 16.52 24.00 9.37
N LYS A 294 15.25 24.10 8.95
CA LYS A 294 14.79 23.94 7.56
C LYS A 294 15.25 25.09 6.67
N SER A 295 15.04 26.34 7.08
CA SER A 295 15.49 27.53 6.34
C SER A 295 17.01 27.60 6.16
N ARG A 296 17.78 26.95 7.05
CA ARG A 296 19.23 26.80 6.96
C ARG A 296 19.69 25.51 6.24
N GLN A 297 18.77 24.74 5.67
CA GLN A 297 19.02 23.47 4.96
C GLN A 297 19.81 22.45 5.78
N MET A 298 19.54 22.35 7.09
CA MET A 298 20.29 21.52 8.03
C MET A 298 19.70 20.11 8.24
N LEU A 299 18.72 19.70 7.43
CA LEU A 299 18.18 18.34 7.43
C LEU A 299 19.11 17.39 6.63
N SER A 300 19.22 16.15 7.10
CA SER A 300 20.02 15.12 6.43
C SER A 300 19.34 14.67 5.12
N THR A 301 20.00 14.91 4.00
CA THR A 301 19.59 14.39 2.68
C THR A 301 20.18 13.00 2.37
N ASN A 302 20.74 12.32 3.38
CA ASN A 302 21.30 10.98 3.18
C ASN A 302 20.21 10.01 2.65
N PRO A 303 20.59 9.08 1.75
CA PRO A 303 19.74 7.96 1.35
C PRO A 303 19.12 7.23 2.54
N ASP A 304 17.83 6.96 2.44
CA ASP A 304 17.11 6.10 3.38
C ASP A 304 17.56 4.65 3.22
N SER A 305 17.66 3.90 4.32
CA SER A 305 17.97 2.47 4.26
C SER A 305 16.83 1.62 3.68
N VAL A 306 15.60 2.13 3.64
CA VAL A 306 14.43 1.40 3.13
C VAL A 306 14.45 1.30 1.59
N ASP A 307 14.85 2.36 0.88
CA ASP A 307 14.79 2.41 -0.59
C ASP A 307 15.78 3.40 -1.25
N GLY A 308 16.81 3.87 -0.54
CA GLY A 308 17.91 4.65 -1.11
C GLY A 308 17.60 6.11 -1.46
N LEU A 309 16.39 6.59 -1.22
CA LEU A 309 15.97 7.96 -1.55
C LEU A 309 16.29 8.96 -0.42
N PRO A 310 16.53 10.26 -0.72
CA PRO A 310 16.77 11.28 0.31
C PRO A 310 15.69 11.30 1.40
N SER A 311 16.13 11.26 2.66
CA SER A 311 15.28 10.93 3.80
C SER A 311 14.83 12.16 4.64
N LEU A 312 15.43 13.35 4.43
CA LEU A 312 15.11 14.62 5.12
C LEU A 312 14.90 14.46 6.64
N HIS A 313 15.85 13.79 7.30
CA HIS A 313 15.77 13.41 8.71
C HIS A 313 16.74 14.19 9.61
N LEU A 314 16.53 14.07 10.92
CA LEU A 314 17.34 14.73 11.94
C LEU A 314 17.38 13.92 13.25
N ASN A 315 18.56 13.45 13.65
CA ASN A 315 18.71 12.63 14.86
C ASN A 315 18.91 13.51 16.10
N LEU A 316 18.20 13.18 17.18
CA LEU A 316 18.20 13.89 18.47
C LEU A 316 18.81 13.06 19.60
N VAL A 317 18.54 11.76 19.58
CA VAL A 317 19.02 10.73 20.53
C VAL A 317 19.45 9.51 19.72
N SER A 318 20.55 8.86 20.11
CA SER A 318 20.96 7.54 19.60
C SER A 318 21.67 6.75 20.69
N ASP A 319 21.55 5.42 20.68
CA ASP A 319 21.98 4.52 21.78
C ASP A 319 21.51 4.98 23.18
N GLY A 320 20.29 5.51 23.25
CA GLY A 320 19.65 6.07 24.45
C GLY A 320 20.25 7.39 24.96
N LYS A 321 21.18 8.01 24.22
CA LYS A 321 21.92 9.21 24.62
C LYS A 321 21.63 10.40 23.70
N PRO A 322 21.48 11.62 24.22
CA PRO A 322 21.42 12.83 23.39
C PRO A 322 22.63 12.94 22.46
N LEU A 323 22.39 13.24 21.17
CA LEU A 323 23.45 13.37 20.16
C LEU A 323 24.47 14.46 20.53
N PHE A 324 23.99 15.54 21.17
CA PHE A 324 24.82 16.57 21.78
C PHE A 324 24.47 16.70 23.26
N THR A 325 25.42 16.36 24.13
CA THR A 325 25.34 16.71 25.55
C THR A 325 25.39 18.22 25.70
N VAL A 326 24.46 18.80 26.47
CA VAL A 326 24.59 20.19 26.91
C VAL A 326 25.87 20.29 27.73
N GLU A 327 26.92 20.87 27.14
CA GLU A 327 28.11 21.21 27.90
C GLU A 327 27.67 22.16 29.02
N THR A 328 27.79 21.70 30.26
CA THR A 328 27.56 22.55 31.43
C THR A 328 28.76 23.48 31.57
N SER A 329 28.78 24.49 30.69
CA SER A 329 29.79 25.54 30.59
C SER A 329 29.78 26.37 31.87
N SER A 330 30.56 25.87 32.81
CA SER A 330 30.57 26.21 34.23
C SER A 330 31.36 27.50 34.46
N SER A 331 30.77 28.65 34.16
CA SER A 331 31.20 29.95 34.72
C SER A 331 30.28 31.14 34.46
N SER A 332 29.52 31.18 33.36
CA SER A 332 28.58 32.28 33.08
C SER A 332 27.19 31.92 33.59
N SER A 333 26.70 32.66 34.60
CA SER A 333 25.38 32.50 35.17
C SER A 333 24.28 32.84 34.16
N VAL A 334 23.84 31.84 33.40
CA VAL A 334 22.61 31.90 32.60
C VAL A 334 21.45 32.06 33.59
N THR A 335 21.07 33.31 33.81
CA THR A 335 19.79 33.62 34.44
C THR A 335 18.71 33.11 33.49
N PRO A 336 17.69 32.37 33.96
CA PRO A 336 16.60 31.93 33.08
C PRO A 336 16.03 33.15 32.35
N ALA A 337 16.11 33.14 31.02
CA ALA A 337 15.87 34.33 30.21
C ALA A 337 14.45 34.86 30.43
N ALA A 338 14.35 36.06 30.98
CA ALA A 338 13.08 36.74 31.17
C ALA A 338 12.61 37.34 29.83
N GLU A 339 11.85 36.56 29.06
CA GLU A 339 10.93 36.99 28.00
C GLU A 339 11.46 37.98 26.94
N THR A 340 12.77 38.05 26.72
CA THR A 340 13.34 38.77 25.57
C THR A 340 13.09 37.95 24.30
N ASN A 341 12.26 38.48 23.40
CA ASN A 341 11.81 37.84 22.15
C ASN A 341 12.91 37.62 21.07
N GLU A 342 14.16 37.39 21.47
CA GLU A 342 15.26 37.01 20.57
C GLU A 342 15.18 35.52 20.20
N LYS A 343 14.04 35.07 19.65
CA LYS A 343 13.88 33.70 19.13
C LYS A 343 14.68 33.45 17.85
N ASP A 344 15.06 34.51 17.14
CA ASP A 344 15.74 34.46 15.86
C ASP A 344 17.21 34.91 15.96
N ASP A 345 17.97 34.42 16.95
CA ASP A 345 19.42 34.65 16.94
C ASP A 345 20.07 33.88 15.77
N PRO A 346 20.58 34.57 14.72
CA PRO A 346 21.25 33.91 13.61
C PRO A 346 22.51 33.15 14.06
N SER A 347 23.07 33.43 15.24
CA SER A 347 24.28 32.80 15.78
C SER A 347 24.07 31.38 16.32
N SER A 348 22.82 30.96 16.58
CA SER A 348 22.52 29.63 17.13
C SER A 348 23.11 28.50 16.27
N SER A 349 24.00 27.71 16.83
CA SER A 349 24.66 26.58 16.15
C SER A 349 23.77 25.35 16.05
N PHE A 350 24.10 24.42 15.14
CA PHE A 350 23.40 23.14 14.99
C PHE A 350 23.25 22.40 16.33
N ALA A 351 24.35 22.19 17.05
CA ALA A 351 24.36 21.49 18.32
C ALA A 351 23.44 22.14 19.36
N GLN A 352 23.39 23.48 19.41
CA GLN A 352 22.48 24.20 20.31
C GLN A 352 21.00 23.97 19.94
N LEU A 353 20.65 24.04 18.64
CA LEU A 353 19.28 23.78 18.18
C LEU A 353 18.84 22.33 18.48
N ILE A 354 19.74 21.34 18.30
CA ILE A 354 19.47 19.94 18.65
C ILE A 354 19.33 19.75 20.17
N SER A 355 20.23 20.30 20.98
CA SER A 355 20.11 20.23 22.43
C SER A 355 18.84 20.91 22.95
N GLN A 356 18.38 22.01 22.33
CA GLN A 356 17.10 22.64 22.66
C GLN A 356 15.92 21.72 22.33
N LEU A 357 15.85 21.16 21.11
CA LEU A 357 14.82 20.19 20.72
C LEU A 357 14.76 19.00 21.68
N THR A 358 15.91 18.38 21.97
CA THR A 358 15.99 17.24 22.90
C THR A 358 15.52 17.63 24.31
N ALA A 359 15.91 18.80 24.83
CA ALA A 359 15.50 19.26 26.15
C ALA A 359 13.98 19.54 26.25
N ILE A 360 13.37 20.09 25.20
CA ILE A 360 11.91 20.34 25.14
C ILE A 360 11.13 19.02 25.07
N LEU A 361 11.62 18.04 24.30
CA LEU A 361 10.95 16.76 24.06
C LEU A 361 11.14 15.76 25.22
N GLN A 362 12.30 15.75 25.88
CA GLN A 362 12.68 14.74 26.87
C GLN A 362 11.61 14.46 27.95
N PRO A 363 10.94 15.46 28.57
CA PRO A 363 9.94 15.18 29.61
C PRO A 363 8.76 14.37 29.10
N TYR A 364 8.34 14.57 27.85
CA TYR A 364 7.21 13.87 27.24
C TYR A 364 7.58 12.45 26.82
N LEU A 365 8.78 12.28 26.26
CA LEU A 365 9.26 10.97 25.80
C LEU A 365 9.60 10.04 26.97
N TYR A 366 10.42 10.49 27.92
CA TYR A 366 10.93 9.63 28.99
C TYR A 366 9.99 9.48 30.19
N ASN A 367 9.23 10.52 30.56
CA ASN A 367 8.36 10.45 31.74
C ASN A 367 6.92 9.99 31.43
N ASN A 368 6.45 10.14 30.18
CA ASN A 368 5.08 9.81 29.79
C ASN A 368 5.02 8.65 28.78
N LEU A 369 5.68 8.79 27.62
CA LEU A 369 5.59 7.79 26.55
C LEU A 369 6.27 6.47 26.93
N LEU A 370 7.52 6.51 27.40
CA LEU A 370 8.28 5.30 27.71
C LEU A 370 7.56 4.40 28.75
N PRO A 371 7.05 4.90 29.90
CA PRO A 371 6.26 4.08 30.82
C PRO A 371 4.98 3.50 30.20
N SER A 372 4.32 4.23 29.28
CA SER A 372 3.17 3.71 28.53
C SER A 372 3.59 2.53 27.64
N VAL A 373 4.68 2.67 26.89
CA VAL A 373 5.24 1.63 25.99
C VAL A 373 5.72 0.41 26.77
N GLN A 374 6.41 0.59 27.90
CA GLN A 374 6.80 -0.50 28.81
C GLN A 374 5.58 -1.27 29.34
N THR A 375 4.47 -0.56 29.63
CA THR A 375 3.21 -1.16 30.07
C THR A 375 2.53 -1.95 28.95
N LEU A 376 2.44 -1.36 27.74
CA LEU A 376 1.84 -1.98 26.56
C LEU A 376 2.57 -3.28 26.15
N LEU A 377 3.91 -3.24 26.17
CA LEU A 377 4.77 -4.37 25.80
C LEU A 377 5.05 -5.33 26.97
N GLN A 378 4.49 -5.06 28.16
CA GLN A 378 4.66 -5.85 29.39
C GLN A 378 6.13 -6.10 29.76
N SER A 379 7.01 -5.15 29.45
CA SER A 379 8.46 -5.28 29.60
C SER A 379 9.10 -4.00 30.12
N SER A 380 9.67 -4.08 31.31
CA SER A 380 10.38 -2.97 31.97
C SER A 380 11.84 -2.80 31.51
N THR A 381 12.32 -3.67 30.60
CA THR A 381 13.65 -3.56 29.98
C THR A 381 13.60 -2.88 28.62
N VAL A 382 12.40 -2.51 28.15
CA VAL A 382 12.23 -1.62 27.00
C VAL A 382 12.69 -0.22 27.39
N ASP A 383 13.50 0.39 26.54
CA ASP A 383 14.04 1.75 26.70
C ASP A 383 14.09 2.46 25.33
N ILE A 384 14.19 3.78 25.33
CA ILE A 384 14.37 4.57 24.09
C ILE A 384 15.78 4.33 23.56
N SER A 385 15.91 3.80 22.33
CA SER A 385 17.21 3.70 21.65
C SER A 385 17.49 4.98 20.87
N ASP A 386 16.57 5.39 20.00
CA ASP A 386 16.78 6.48 19.05
C ASP A 386 15.55 7.39 19.02
N VAL A 387 15.81 8.68 18.84
CA VAL A 387 14.77 9.69 18.61
C VAL A 387 15.23 10.53 17.43
N PHE A 388 14.42 10.54 16.37
CA PHE A 388 14.72 11.30 15.17
C PHE A 388 13.46 11.91 14.56
N LEU A 389 13.64 13.04 13.90
CA LEU A 389 12.59 13.72 13.14
C LEU A 389 12.72 13.34 11.67
N ARG A 390 11.60 13.33 10.96
CA ARG A 390 11.56 13.14 9.50
C ARG A 390 10.52 14.04 8.87
N ASN A 391 10.87 14.67 7.74
CA ASN A 391 9.97 15.51 6.98
C ASN A 391 9.69 14.91 5.60
N TYR A 392 8.44 15.05 5.15
CA TYR A 392 7.95 14.62 3.84
C TYR A 392 7.18 15.76 3.17
N GLY A 393 7.20 15.81 1.85
CA GLY A 393 6.54 16.84 1.03
C GLY A 393 7.25 18.20 1.07
N HIS A 394 6.78 19.14 0.25
CA HIS A 394 7.43 20.45 0.12
C HIS A 394 7.14 21.36 1.32
N ASP A 395 8.20 21.92 1.89
CA ASP A 395 8.11 23.06 2.79
C ASP A 395 7.93 24.34 1.93
N ASN A 396 6.67 24.69 1.64
CA ASN A 396 6.29 26.03 1.15
C ASN A 396 6.50 27.07 2.26
N VAL A 397 7.76 27.27 2.66
CA VAL A 397 8.18 28.35 3.54
C VAL A 397 8.28 29.61 2.70
N ASP A 398 7.42 30.56 3.02
CA ASP A 398 7.37 31.93 2.46
C ASP A 398 6.92 32.06 1.00
N ASP A 399 5.69 31.66 0.65
CA ASP A 399 5.08 32.21 -0.58
C ASP A 399 3.55 32.42 -0.65
N ASP A 400 3.02 33.18 0.30
CA ASP A 400 1.69 33.82 0.19
C ASP A 400 1.75 35.16 -0.59
N ASN A 401 2.91 35.55 -1.17
CA ASN A 401 3.09 36.87 -1.80
C ASN A 401 4.08 37.01 -2.99
N SER A 402 4.95 36.06 -3.35
CA SER A 402 5.75 36.16 -4.59
C SER A 402 4.93 35.75 -5.81
N ILE A 403 4.57 36.78 -6.58
CA ILE A 403 3.75 36.65 -7.78
C ILE A 403 4.62 36.15 -8.94
N GLN A 404 4.54 34.84 -9.20
CA GLN A 404 4.21 34.24 -10.50
C GLN A 404 5.07 34.51 -11.76
N ASP A 405 6.08 35.39 -11.76
CA ASP A 405 6.68 35.92 -13.01
C ASP A 405 8.09 35.40 -13.40
N SER A 406 8.71 34.47 -12.66
CA SER A 406 10.07 33.94 -12.99
C SER A 406 10.07 32.50 -13.52
N ILE A 407 9.54 32.31 -14.74
CA ILE A 407 9.45 31.00 -15.43
C ILE A 407 10.82 30.42 -15.87
N SER A 408 11.92 31.19 -15.80
CA SER A 408 13.14 30.90 -16.58
C SER A 408 14.20 30.01 -15.93
N ASP A 409 14.20 29.78 -14.61
CA ASP A 409 15.24 28.97 -13.95
C ASP A 409 14.63 27.83 -13.11
N LYS A 410 14.45 26.66 -13.73
CA LYS A 410 14.20 25.37 -13.04
C LYS A 410 15.46 24.87 -12.29
N GLN A 411 16.16 25.75 -11.56
CA GLN A 411 17.33 25.37 -10.78
C GLN A 411 16.92 24.65 -9.50
N THR A 412 16.79 23.32 -9.62
CA THR A 412 17.04 22.36 -8.54
C THR A 412 16.42 22.74 -7.19
N GLN A 413 15.10 22.88 -7.14
CA GLN A 413 14.38 22.60 -5.88
C GLN A 413 14.81 21.20 -5.44
N GLN A 414 15.27 21.05 -4.19
CA GLN A 414 15.66 19.73 -3.70
C GLN A 414 14.45 18.80 -3.79
N PRO A 415 14.61 17.56 -4.31
CA PRO A 415 13.49 16.64 -4.46
C PRO A 415 12.93 16.24 -3.09
N THR A 416 11.87 16.91 -2.67
CA THR A 416 11.15 16.62 -1.44
C THR A 416 10.29 15.38 -1.62
N ARG A 417 10.53 14.39 -0.77
CA ARG A 417 9.94 13.05 -0.87
C ARG A 417 8.57 12.99 -0.19
N TYR A 418 7.55 12.46 -0.86
CA TYR A 418 6.17 12.40 -0.35
C TYR A 418 5.75 11.05 0.26
N THR A 419 6.45 9.97 -0.09
CA THR A 419 6.11 8.59 0.30
C THR A 419 7.27 7.90 1.01
N LEU A 420 7.03 6.85 1.79
CA LEU A 420 8.01 5.88 2.30
C LEU A 420 7.48 4.48 2.03
N SER A 421 8.28 3.66 1.34
CA SER A 421 7.88 2.32 0.90
C SER A 421 7.47 1.42 2.08
N PRO A 422 6.55 0.46 1.89
CA PRO A 422 6.17 -0.50 2.94
C PRO A 422 7.38 -1.27 3.48
N HIS A 423 7.63 -1.21 4.78
CA HIS A 423 8.77 -1.86 5.45
C HIS A 423 8.44 -2.28 6.89
N TYR A 424 9.38 -2.99 7.51
CA TYR A 424 9.39 -3.38 8.91
C TYR A 424 10.57 -2.68 9.63
N ASP A 425 10.36 -2.20 10.85
CA ASP A 425 11.44 -1.62 11.67
C ASP A 425 12.29 -2.74 12.30
N ILE A 426 13.18 -3.35 11.51
CA ILE A 426 13.92 -4.55 11.92
C ILE A 426 14.87 -4.33 13.11
N THR A 427 15.28 -3.09 13.36
CA THR A 427 16.19 -2.67 14.45
C THR A 427 15.47 -2.34 15.75
N ALA A 428 14.18 -1.98 15.70
CA ALA A 428 13.42 -1.53 16.85
C ALA A 428 12.51 -2.66 17.35
N TYR A 429 12.44 -2.88 18.67
CA TYR A 429 11.47 -3.82 19.23
C TYR A 429 10.03 -3.30 19.08
N ALA A 430 9.89 -1.97 19.24
CA ALA A 430 8.72 -1.21 18.89
C ALA A 430 9.11 0.21 18.44
N THR A 431 8.23 0.86 17.69
CA THR A 431 8.38 2.23 17.21
C THR A 431 7.18 3.06 17.65
N CYS A 432 7.41 4.32 18.03
CA CYS A 432 6.35 5.31 18.13
C CYS A 432 6.56 6.42 17.09
N VAL A 433 5.53 6.70 16.29
CA VAL A 433 5.51 7.80 15.32
C VAL A 433 4.48 8.84 15.76
N ILE A 434 4.95 10.04 16.12
CA ILE A 434 4.13 11.17 16.60
C ILE A 434 3.98 12.21 15.48
N ALA A 435 2.77 12.75 15.31
CA ALA A 435 2.49 13.84 14.38
C ALA A 435 2.82 15.21 14.98
N LEU A 436 3.67 16.01 14.33
CA LEU A 436 3.96 17.40 14.73
C LEU A 436 3.13 18.43 13.94
N ASP A 437 2.36 17.97 12.96
CA ASP A 437 1.44 18.74 12.13
C ASP A 437 0.07 18.04 12.06
N SER A 438 -0.87 18.60 11.29
CA SER A 438 -2.24 18.09 11.16
C SER A 438 -2.51 17.33 9.85
N THR A 439 -1.52 17.08 8.99
CA THR A 439 -1.71 16.45 7.67
C THR A 439 -2.33 15.05 7.78
N ALA A 440 -2.05 14.33 8.86
CA ALA A 440 -2.60 13.01 9.13
C ALA A 440 -3.95 13.01 9.88
N SER A 441 -4.54 14.17 10.21
CA SER A 441 -5.68 14.22 11.14
C SER A 441 -6.95 13.53 10.63
N THR A 442 -7.16 13.48 9.31
CA THR A 442 -8.33 12.81 8.70
C THR A 442 -8.11 11.31 8.46
N GLY A 443 -6.90 10.79 8.72
CA GLY A 443 -6.57 9.39 8.42
C GLY A 443 -6.60 9.09 6.93
N ARG A 444 -6.17 10.03 6.09
CA ARG A 444 -6.04 9.83 4.63
C ARG A 444 -4.61 10.04 4.10
N ASN A 445 -3.71 10.52 4.95
CA ASN A 445 -2.37 10.94 4.58
C ASN A 445 -1.37 10.67 5.71
N GLY A 446 -0.09 10.53 5.35
CA GLY A 446 0.99 10.30 6.31
C GLY A 446 1.20 8.81 6.58
N LEU A 447 1.34 8.42 7.85
CA LEU A 447 1.65 7.05 8.24
C LEU A 447 0.48 6.11 7.92
N TYR A 448 0.76 4.99 7.25
CA TYR A 448 -0.19 3.90 7.04
C TYR A 448 0.39 2.57 7.50
N THR A 449 -0.49 1.60 7.74
CA THR A 449 -0.16 0.17 7.84
C THR A 449 -0.86 -0.62 6.75
N ILE A 450 -0.38 -1.82 6.46
CA ILE A 450 -1.08 -2.81 5.65
C ILE A 450 -1.36 -4.01 6.56
N PRO A 451 -2.63 -4.24 6.98
CA PRO A 451 -2.97 -5.34 7.87
C PRO A 451 -2.64 -6.71 7.26
N PRO A 452 -2.17 -7.69 8.05
CA PRO A 452 -1.87 -9.03 7.54
C PRO A 452 -3.14 -9.74 7.05
N SER A 453 -3.06 -10.39 5.89
CA SER A 453 -4.16 -11.17 5.32
C SER A 453 -4.33 -12.48 6.07
N LYS A 454 -5.33 -12.54 6.96
CA LYS A 454 -5.80 -13.77 7.61
C LYS A 454 -6.59 -14.62 6.62
N LYS A 455 -6.05 -15.76 6.19
CA LYS A 455 -6.82 -16.77 5.44
C LYS A 455 -7.76 -17.52 6.40
N LYS A 456 -9.04 -17.70 6.02
CA LYS A 456 -10.05 -18.46 6.79
C LYS A 456 -9.80 -19.99 6.85
N THR A 457 -8.58 -20.47 6.61
CA THR A 457 -8.28 -21.91 6.60
C THR A 457 -8.26 -22.50 8.01
N ASN A 458 -8.88 -23.67 8.18
CA ASN A 458 -8.89 -24.40 9.47
C ASN A 458 -7.49 -24.85 9.92
N ASP A 459 -6.52 -24.90 9.00
CA ASP A 459 -5.10 -25.07 9.33
C ASP A 459 -4.52 -23.73 9.79
N ASN A 460 -4.22 -23.63 11.10
CA ASN A 460 -3.47 -22.58 11.81
C ASN A 460 -3.12 -21.37 10.91
N GLY A 461 -4.13 -20.51 10.66
CA GLY A 461 -4.13 -19.58 9.52
C GLY A 461 -2.82 -18.84 9.34
N THR A 462 -2.10 -19.12 8.26
CA THR A 462 -0.88 -18.39 7.96
C THR A 462 -1.24 -16.97 7.56
N ASN A 463 -0.69 -16.01 8.30
CA ASN A 463 -0.72 -14.61 7.88
C ASN A 463 0.05 -14.52 6.57
N THR A 464 -0.60 -14.05 5.52
CA THR A 464 0.08 -13.79 4.24
C THR A 464 0.40 -12.31 4.17
N GLY A 465 1.68 -11.97 4.40
CA GLY A 465 2.17 -10.61 4.24
C GLY A 465 2.01 -10.15 2.78
N THR A 466 1.55 -8.93 2.57
CA THR A 466 1.41 -8.27 1.27
C THR A 466 1.69 -6.78 1.44
N ASN A 467 2.25 -6.14 0.42
CA ASN A 467 2.50 -4.70 0.35
C ASN A 467 1.67 -3.98 -0.73
N ASN A 468 0.55 -4.58 -1.16
CA ASN A 468 -0.33 -3.98 -2.16
C ASN A 468 -0.94 -2.66 -1.63
N ALA A 469 -0.87 -1.60 -2.43
CA ALA A 469 -1.29 -0.25 -2.04
C ALA A 469 -2.79 -0.16 -1.72
N ALA A 470 -3.64 -1.00 -2.33
CA ALA A 470 -5.08 -1.02 -2.07
C ALA A 470 -5.48 -1.49 -0.66
N LEU A 471 -4.52 -2.02 0.12
CA LEU A 471 -4.72 -2.47 1.49
C LEU A 471 -4.20 -1.46 2.53
N ARG A 472 -3.71 -0.29 2.11
CA ARG A 472 -3.23 0.77 3.01
C ARG A 472 -4.36 1.25 3.92
N LYS A 473 -4.07 1.32 5.22
CA LYS A 473 -4.91 1.90 6.26
C LYS A 473 -4.14 3.01 6.95
N PHE A 474 -4.55 4.26 6.75
CA PHE A 474 -3.86 5.47 7.17
C PHE A 474 -4.26 5.87 8.59
N PHE A 475 -3.30 6.13 9.47
CA PHE A 475 -3.60 6.42 10.87
C PHE A 475 -4.14 7.85 11.04
N PRO A 476 -5.37 8.04 11.58
CA PRO A 476 -5.89 9.37 11.91
C PRO A 476 -5.19 9.93 13.14
N LEU A 477 -4.27 10.87 12.93
CA LEU A 477 -3.43 11.46 13.99
C LEU A 477 -3.57 12.98 14.01
N ASN A 478 -4.09 13.51 15.11
CA ASN A 478 -4.03 14.95 15.37
C ASN A 478 -2.59 15.33 15.73
N LYS A 479 -2.28 16.62 15.63
CA LYS A 479 -1.03 17.20 16.13
C LYS A 479 -0.82 16.81 17.60
N GLY A 480 0.27 16.08 17.88
CA GLY A 480 0.64 15.55 19.19
C GLY A 480 0.15 14.14 19.51
N ASP A 481 -0.72 13.56 18.69
CA ASP A 481 -1.02 12.13 18.75
C ASP A 481 0.11 11.32 18.08
N GLY A 482 0.28 10.08 18.51
CA GLY A 482 1.19 9.13 17.86
C GLY A 482 0.69 7.69 17.89
N VAL A 483 1.31 6.83 17.09
CA VAL A 483 1.04 5.39 17.07
C VAL A 483 2.25 4.64 17.56
N VAL A 484 2.07 3.77 18.55
CA VAL A 484 3.05 2.76 18.94
C VAL A 484 2.75 1.49 18.17
N HIS A 485 3.74 0.90 17.50
CA HIS A 485 3.61 -0.42 16.86
C HIS A 485 4.85 -1.29 17.08
N THR A 486 4.69 -2.61 17.00
CA THR A 486 5.82 -3.57 17.02
C THR A 486 6.49 -3.69 15.64
N TYR A 487 7.72 -4.20 15.62
CA TYR A 487 8.51 -4.47 14.42
C TYR A 487 7.79 -5.24 13.31
N ASN A 488 6.85 -6.13 13.67
CA ASN A 488 6.12 -6.99 12.73
C ASN A 488 4.92 -6.30 12.06
N VAL A 489 4.71 -5.01 12.34
CA VAL A 489 3.70 -4.20 11.67
C VAL A 489 4.29 -3.60 10.39
N LEU A 490 3.83 -4.12 9.25
CA LEU A 490 4.16 -3.57 7.94
C LEU A 490 3.55 -2.17 7.81
N HIS A 491 4.39 -1.19 7.56
CA HIS A 491 3.96 0.21 7.54
C HIS A 491 4.78 1.04 6.55
N GLY A 492 4.31 2.24 6.27
CA GLY A 492 4.99 3.20 5.39
C GLY A 492 4.38 4.59 5.54
N VAL A 493 4.78 5.50 4.66
CA VAL A 493 4.24 6.86 4.62
C VAL A 493 3.74 7.17 3.22
N ASP A 494 2.62 7.86 3.10
CA ASP A 494 2.11 8.33 1.82
C ASP A 494 1.32 9.63 2.05
N VAL A 495 1.94 10.74 1.67
CA VAL A 495 1.34 12.09 1.70
C VAL A 495 0.97 12.46 0.28
N ASP A 496 -0.28 12.85 0.05
CA ASP A 496 -0.72 13.25 -1.27
C ASP A 496 0.01 14.52 -1.75
N PRO A 497 0.68 14.51 -2.92
CA PRO A 497 1.30 15.71 -3.46
C PRO A 497 0.30 16.85 -3.73
N GLU A 498 -0.97 16.53 -4.07
CA GLU A 498 -2.02 17.54 -4.30
C GLU A 498 -2.32 18.38 -3.05
N LEU A 499 -1.98 17.91 -1.83
CA LEU A 499 -2.15 18.68 -0.58
C LEU A 499 -1.29 19.95 -0.50
N GLN A 500 -0.13 19.97 -1.19
CA GLN A 500 0.89 21.02 -1.07
C GLN A 500 1.30 21.34 0.39
N LYS A 501 1.30 20.32 1.27
CA LYS A 501 1.65 20.43 2.69
C LYS A 501 2.78 19.47 3.03
N SER A 502 3.68 19.89 3.91
CA SER A 502 4.70 19.01 4.48
C SER A 502 4.19 18.28 5.72
N ARG A 503 4.60 17.03 5.87
CA ARG A 503 4.34 16.16 7.02
C ARG A 503 5.63 16.00 7.82
N THR A 504 5.64 16.40 9.08
CA THR A 504 6.78 16.31 9.99
C THR A 504 6.47 15.35 11.14
N SER A 505 7.17 14.22 11.19
CA SER A 505 7.00 13.20 12.22
C SER A 505 8.18 13.22 13.19
N LEU A 506 7.89 12.99 14.48
CA LEU A 506 8.89 12.56 15.45
C LEU A 506 8.78 11.04 15.59
N ILE A 507 9.88 10.33 15.37
CA ILE A 507 9.98 8.87 15.40
C ILE A 507 10.86 8.49 16.59
N ILE A 508 10.39 7.54 17.39
CA ILE A 508 11.06 7.02 18.56
C ILE A 508 11.18 5.51 18.40
N TRP A 509 12.41 5.00 18.35
CA TRP A 509 12.68 3.57 18.40
C TRP A 509 12.92 3.12 19.84
N PHE A 510 12.36 1.96 20.17
CA PHE A 510 12.49 1.34 21.48
C PHE A 510 13.31 0.05 21.35
N GLY A 511 14.44 -0.01 22.07
CA GLY A 511 15.24 -1.22 22.22
C GLY A 511 14.77 -2.04 23.43
N ASN A 512 15.18 -3.31 23.51
CA ASN A 512 14.93 -4.16 24.69
C ASN A 512 16.25 -4.61 25.33
N ASN A 513 16.65 -3.91 26.39
CA ASN A 513 17.96 -4.01 27.04
C ASN A 513 18.07 -5.19 28.02
N HIS A 514 17.68 -6.40 27.62
CA HIS A 514 17.65 -7.57 28.52
C HIS A 514 19.02 -8.03 29.05
N ASN A 515 20.15 -7.59 28.50
CA ASN A 515 21.48 -8.18 28.76
C ASN A 515 22.58 -7.26 29.35
N THR A 516 22.34 -5.96 29.59
CA THR A 516 23.42 -5.01 29.94
C THR A 516 23.97 -5.09 31.38
N ASN A 517 23.39 -5.90 32.26
CA ASN A 517 23.83 -6.01 33.67
C ASN A 517 24.96 -7.01 33.93
N ASN A 518 25.46 -7.74 32.92
CA ASN A 518 26.60 -8.65 33.09
C ASN A 518 27.95 -7.89 32.98
N ASN A 519 28.19 -7.02 33.97
CA ASN A 519 29.31 -6.06 34.09
C ASN A 519 30.72 -6.69 34.28
N ASN A 520 31.04 -7.81 33.63
CA ASN A 520 32.30 -8.52 33.90
C ASN A 520 32.85 -9.37 32.72
N SER A 521 33.24 -8.74 31.59
CA SER A 521 34.35 -9.23 30.75
C SER A 521 34.76 -8.24 29.65
N ASN A 522 36.08 -8.11 29.43
CA ASN A 522 36.69 -7.26 28.40
C ASN A 522 36.72 -7.93 27.01
N SER A 523 35.61 -8.50 26.51
CA SER A 523 35.57 -9.12 25.17
C SER A 523 34.94 -8.18 24.14
N SER A 524 35.78 -7.53 23.34
CA SER A 524 35.42 -6.47 22.37
C SER A 524 34.81 -6.99 21.07
N ASN A 525 33.75 -7.79 21.16
CA ASN A 525 33.07 -8.43 20.04
C ASN A 525 31.60 -7.97 19.97
N GLU A 526 31.43 -6.69 19.67
CA GLU A 526 30.16 -5.95 19.75
C GLU A 526 29.11 -6.32 18.68
N THR A 527 29.37 -7.34 17.85
CA THR A 527 28.47 -7.74 16.75
C THR A 527 27.40 -8.76 17.13
N ASP A 528 27.45 -9.33 18.36
CA ASP A 528 26.58 -10.44 18.78
C ASP A 528 25.38 -10.00 19.63
N GLN A 529 24.99 -8.71 19.55
CA GLN A 529 23.69 -8.22 20.01
C GLN A 529 22.57 -8.57 19.00
N SER A 530 22.53 -9.82 18.54
CA SER A 530 21.37 -10.39 17.87
C SER A 530 20.15 -10.17 18.75
N SER A 531 19.21 -9.35 18.28
CA SER A 531 17.94 -8.99 18.93
C SER A 531 17.27 -10.21 19.57
N SER A 532 17.49 -10.41 20.88
CA SER A 532 17.06 -11.63 21.59
C SER A 532 15.55 -11.81 21.65
N TRP A 533 14.82 -10.76 21.29
CA TRP A 533 13.37 -10.72 21.11
C TRP A 533 12.89 -11.29 19.75
N LEU A 534 13.74 -11.30 18.71
CA LEU A 534 13.46 -11.96 17.42
C LEU A 534 13.61 -13.49 17.54
N SER A 535 14.70 -13.96 18.16
CA SER A 535 15.09 -15.38 18.21
C SER A 535 14.07 -16.30 18.90
N GLN A 536 13.07 -15.75 19.58
CA GLN A 536 12.01 -16.50 20.25
C GLN A 536 10.75 -16.69 19.39
N ARG A 537 10.68 -16.07 18.21
CA ARG A 537 9.48 -16.05 17.36
C ARG A 537 9.67 -16.83 16.07
N THR A 538 8.66 -17.61 15.72
CA THR A 538 8.68 -18.55 14.59
C THR A 538 7.57 -18.31 13.57
N ASP A 539 6.85 -17.19 13.65
CA ASP A 539 5.92 -16.74 12.61
C ASP A 539 6.66 -16.34 11.30
N ASP A 540 5.92 -16.17 10.22
CA ASP A 540 6.48 -15.87 8.89
C ASP A 540 7.19 -14.52 8.85
N ILE A 541 6.64 -13.48 9.50
CA ILE A 541 7.23 -12.13 9.52
C ILE A 541 8.52 -12.14 10.34
N SER A 542 8.52 -12.75 11.53
CA SER A 542 9.72 -12.86 12.36
C SER A 542 10.84 -13.65 11.69
N GLN A 543 10.52 -14.69 10.91
CA GLN A 543 11.51 -15.39 10.10
C GLN A 543 12.05 -14.49 8.97
N PHE A 544 11.19 -13.77 8.23
CA PHE A 544 11.64 -12.83 7.19
C PHE A 544 12.55 -11.73 7.76
N VAL A 545 12.14 -11.11 8.87
CA VAL A 545 12.92 -10.08 9.58
C VAL A 545 14.24 -10.64 10.11
N SER A 546 14.25 -11.87 10.65
CA SER A 546 15.49 -12.52 11.07
C SER A 546 16.42 -12.81 9.89
N GLY A 547 15.87 -13.19 8.73
CA GLY A 547 16.62 -13.32 7.48
C GLY A 547 17.32 -12.03 7.09
N LEU A 548 16.59 -10.90 7.07
CA LEU A 548 17.14 -9.56 6.79
C LEU A 548 18.25 -9.15 7.77
N VAL A 549 18.10 -9.46 9.07
CA VAL A 549 19.13 -9.14 10.08
C VAL A 549 20.39 -10.01 9.92
N LEU A 550 20.27 -11.18 9.28
CA LEU A 550 21.36 -12.10 8.96
C LEU A 550 21.94 -11.92 7.54
N GLU A 551 21.48 -10.92 6.78
CA GLU A 551 22.09 -10.55 5.49
C GLU A 551 23.36 -9.70 5.72
N ASP A 552 24.52 -10.31 5.47
CA ASP A 552 25.79 -9.62 5.25
C ASP A 552 26.05 -9.45 3.73
N ASP A 553 27.26 -9.00 3.33
CA ASP A 553 27.74 -8.99 1.93
C ASP A 553 27.55 -10.32 1.17
N TYR A 554 27.32 -11.43 1.89
CA TYR A 554 26.98 -12.76 1.38
C TYR A 554 25.78 -13.34 2.13
N ILE A 555 24.82 -13.92 1.40
CA ILE A 555 23.68 -14.63 2.01
C ILE A 555 24.18 -15.87 2.77
N SER A 556 23.85 -15.94 4.06
CA SER A 556 24.15 -17.11 4.90
C SER A 556 23.14 -18.23 4.65
N GLN A 557 23.52 -19.49 4.92
CA GLN A 557 22.58 -20.62 4.88
C GLN A 557 21.41 -20.40 5.84
N GLU A 558 21.68 -19.83 7.03
CA GLU A 558 20.66 -19.51 8.02
C GLU A 558 19.66 -18.47 7.51
N ALA A 559 20.13 -17.35 6.92
CA ALA A 559 19.24 -16.36 6.31
C ALA A 559 18.38 -16.96 5.18
N LEU A 560 18.96 -17.81 4.34
CA LEU A 560 18.24 -18.50 3.27
C LEU A 560 17.18 -19.48 3.82
N ASP A 561 17.49 -20.21 4.89
CA ASP A 561 16.53 -21.08 5.58
C ASP A 561 15.38 -20.28 6.24
N MET A 562 15.68 -19.12 6.82
CA MET A 562 14.68 -18.20 7.37
C MET A 562 13.73 -17.67 6.27
N TYR A 563 14.28 -17.28 5.11
CA TYR A 563 13.46 -16.88 3.95
C TYR A 563 12.61 -18.03 3.41
N LEU A 564 13.16 -19.24 3.29
CA LEU A 564 12.37 -20.39 2.87
C LEU A 564 11.26 -20.71 3.87
N SER A 565 11.53 -20.69 5.18
CA SER A 565 10.52 -20.95 6.21
C SER A 565 9.40 -19.90 6.22
N SER A 566 9.74 -18.64 5.92
CA SER A 566 8.77 -17.56 5.76
C SER A 566 7.95 -17.70 4.47
N ALA A 567 8.61 -17.99 3.34
CA ALA A 567 7.97 -18.17 2.04
C ALA A 567 7.07 -19.43 1.98
N GLU A 568 7.45 -20.52 2.65
CA GLU A 568 6.66 -21.75 2.81
C GLU A 568 5.31 -21.48 3.54
N ARG A 569 5.20 -20.38 4.28
CA ARG A 569 3.94 -19.91 4.92
C ARG A 569 3.17 -18.89 4.09
N GLY A 570 3.71 -18.48 2.95
CA GLY A 570 3.09 -17.54 2.01
C GLY A 570 3.47 -16.07 2.25
N ASN A 571 4.58 -15.78 2.91
CA ASN A 571 5.10 -14.41 3.00
C ASN A 571 5.69 -13.96 1.66
N VAL A 572 5.08 -12.95 1.03
CA VAL A 572 5.40 -12.56 -0.35
C VAL A 572 6.72 -11.81 -0.46
N PHE A 573 7.19 -11.20 0.63
CA PHE A 573 8.50 -10.55 0.67
C PHE A 573 9.62 -11.59 0.67
N ALA A 574 9.45 -12.68 1.43
CA ALA A 574 10.39 -13.79 1.40
C ALA A 574 10.42 -14.47 0.02
N ILE A 575 9.26 -14.66 -0.63
CA ILE A 575 9.19 -15.16 -2.01
C ILE A 575 9.93 -14.22 -2.99
N ALA A 576 9.74 -12.90 -2.85
CA ALA A 576 10.44 -11.89 -3.65
C ALA A 576 11.96 -11.90 -3.42
N ALA A 577 12.42 -11.99 -2.16
CA ALA A 577 13.84 -12.10 -1.83
C ALA A 577 14.47 -13.37 -2.44
N LEU A 578 13.80 -14.52 -2.33
CA LEU A 578 14.23 -15.78 -2.95
C LEU A 578 14.30 -15.67 -4.49
N ALA A 579 13.34 -14.99 -5.12
CA ALA A 579 13.35 -14.73 -6.55
C ALA A 579 14.58 -13.90 -6.99
N GLN A 580 14.92 -12.85 -6.22
CA GLN A 580 16.13 -12.05 -6.46
C GLN A 580 17.41 -12.88 -6.26
N LEU A 581 17.51 -13.66 -5.17
CA LEU A 581 18.66 -14.53 -4.89
C LEU A 581 18.85 -15.60 -5.98
N CYS A 582 17.76 -16.16 -6.51
CA CYS A 582 17.78 -17.02 -7.68
C CYS A 582 18.27 -16.29 -8.94
N SER A 583 17.72 -15.11 -9.25
CA SER A 583 18.08 -14.28 -10.42
C SER A 583 19.58 -13.94 -10.45
N ASP A 584 20.10 -13.49 -9.31
CA ASP A 584 21.52 -13.19 -9.09
C ASP A 584 22.42 -14.44 -9.22
N GLY A 585 21.84 -15.64 -9.07
CA GLY A 585 22.60 -16.89 -9.00
C GLY A 585 23.31 -17.10 -7.65
N LYS A 586 22.82 -16.48 -6.57
CA LYS A 586 23.39 -16.57 -5.22
C LYS A 586 23.06 -17.89 -4.51
N VAL A 587 22.05 -18.63 -4.97
CA VAL A 587 21.72 -19.97 -4.43
C VAL A 587 22.28 -21.06 -5.35
N SER A 588 23.18 -21.89 -4.80
CA SER A 588 23.88 -22.95 -5.53
C SER A 588 23.54 -24.38 -5.07
N ASP A 589 22.69 -24.56 -4.06
CA ASP A 589 22.32 -25.88 -3.54
C ASP A 589 21.08 -26.45 -4.24
N LEU A 590 21.11 -27.75 -4.52
CA LEU A 590 20.02 -28.49 -5.14
C LEU A 590 18.86 -28.74 -4.17
N ASP A 591 19.11 -28.84 -2.85
CA ASP A 591 18.03 -29.01 -1.87
C ASP A 591 17.16 -27.74 -1.77
N TYR A 592 17.82 -26.56 -1.75
CA TYR A 592 17.12 -25.28 -1.79
C TYR A 592 16.32 -25.10 -3.08
N TYR A 593 16.83 -25.55 -4.24
CA TYR A 593 16.07 -25.58 -5.49
C TYR A 593 14.78 -26.42 -5.37
N GLU A 594 14.86 -27.65 -4.85
CA GLU A 594 13.68 -28.52 -4.68
C GLU A 594 12.71 -28.03 -3.60
N ARG A 595 13.15 -27.21 -2.64
CA ARG A 595 12.26 -26.50 -1.70
C ARG A 595 11.56 -25.32 -2.38
N MET A 596 12.31 -24.45 -3.06
CA MET A 596 11.74 -23.30 -3.79
C MET A 596 10.75 -23.72 -4.86
N LYS A 597 11.01 -24.85 -5.56
CA LYS A 597 10.10 -25.40 -6.56
C LYS A 597 8.71 -25.72 -6.01
N ARG A 598 8.59 -26.09 -4.73
CA ARG A 598 7.30 -26.36 -4.05
C ARG A 598 6.52 -25.10 -3.70
N LEU A 599 7.17 -23.93 -3.69
CA LEU A 599 6.51 -22.63 -3.50
C LEU A 599 5.75 -22.18 -4.75
N ILE A 600 6.07 -22.75 -5.92
CA ILE A 600 5.49 -22.33 -7.19
C ILE A 600 4.15 -23.07 -7.41
N PRO A 601 3.02 -22.35 -7.59
CA PRO A 601 1.74 -22.97 -7.92
C PRO A 601 1.82 -23.73 -9.25
N THR A 602 1.09 -24.84 -9.36
CA THR A 602 1.13 -25.74 -10.53
C THR A 602 0.77 -25.08 -11.88
N ASN A 603 0.11 -23.92 -11.83
CA ASN A 603 -0.33 -23.14 -12.99
C ASN A 603 0.39 -21.78 -13.11
N ALA A 604 1.43 -21.52 -12.30
CA ALA A 604 2.11 -20.24 -12.23
C ALA A 604 3.16 -20.09 -13.33
N PHE A 605 2.73 -19.49 -14.45
CA PHE A 605 3.54 -19.20 -15.63
C PHE A 605 3.99 -20.45 -16.40
N HIS A 606 4.21 -20.34 -17.71
CA HIS A 606 4.72 -21.48 -18.50
C HIS A 606 6.20 -21.69 -18.19
N GLN A 607 6.50 -22.60 -17.26
CA GLN A 607 7.85 -23.15 -17.14
C GLN A 607 8.20 -23.84 -18.47
N ARG A 608 9.29 -23.41 -19.12
CA ARG A 608 9.83 -24.14 -20.28
C ARG A 608 10.13 -25.58 -19.83
N GLU A 609 9.65 -26.57 -20.56
CA GLU A 609 9.92 -27.99 -20.23
C GLU A 609 11.42 -28.33 -20.23
N ASP A 610 12.22 -27.55 -20.97
CA ASP A 610 13.68 -27.62 -21.04
C ASP A 610 14.41 -26.84 -19.92
N ALA A 611 13.70 -26.33 -18.91
CA ALA A 611 14.30 -25.62 -17.78
C ALA A 611 15.42 -26.44 -17.13
N THR A 612 16.62 -25.85 -17.01
CA THR A 612 17.72 -26.53 -16.34
C THR A 612 17.45 -26.64 -14.84
N THR A 613 18.18 -27.50 -14.12
CA THR A 613 18.03 -27.61 -12.66
C THR A 613 18.74 -26.46 -11.93
N SER A 614 18.51 -25.21 -12.37
CA SER A 614 19.15 -24.02 -11.83
C SER A 614 18.14 -23.11 -11.12
N CYS A 615 18.59 -22.40 -10.08
CA CYS A 615 17.74 -21.42 -9.39
C CYS A 615 17.23 -20.32 -10.35
N LYS A 616 18.03 -19.94 -11.34
CA LYS A 616 17.66 -18.89 -12.30
C LYS A 616 16.39 -19.21 -13.06
N ASP A 617 16.16 -20.50 -13.36
CA ASP A 617 14.94 -20.97 -14.02
C ASP A 617 13.70 -20.86 -13.12
N LEU A 618 13.87 -20.85 -11.79
CA LEU A 618 12.78 -20.61 -10.83
C LEU A 618 12.48 -19.12 -10.59
N ALA A 619 13.43 -18.21 -10.88
CA ALA A 619 13.32 -16.80 -10.52
C ALA A 619 12.02 -16.15 -11.05
N ASN A 620 11.72 -16.32 -12.34
CA ASN A 620 10.51 -15.75 -12.96
C ASN A 620 9.22 -16.34 -12.38
N ALA A 621 9.21 -17.60 -11.97
CA ALA A 621 8.04 -18.25 -11.39
C ALA A 621 7.81 -17.82 -9.92
N LEU A 622 8.88 -17.62 -9.15
CA LEU A 622 8.82 -17.01 -7.82
C LEU A 622 8.38 -15.55 -7.89
N TRP A 623 8.93 -14.78 -8.84
CA TRP A 623 8.47 -13.42 -9.11
C TRP A 623 6.99 -13.38 -9.49
N TYR A 624 6.52 -14.27 -10.38
CA TYR A 624 5.11 -14.37 -10.74
C TYR A 624 4.22 -14.67 -9.53
N HIS A 625 4.62 -15.58 -8.63
CA HIS A 625 3.89 -15.83 -7.39
C HIS A 625 3.75 -14.53 -6.58
N ALA A 626 4.86 -13.89 -6.22
CA ALA A 626 4.83 -12.67 -5.39
C ALA A 626 4.11 -11.50 -6.08
N ALA A 627 4.25 -11.36 -7.40
CA ALA A 627 3.63 -10.31 -8.20
C ALA A 627 2.11 -10.43 -8.26
N ILE A 628 1.59 -11.64 -8.45
CA ILE A 628 0.15 -11.89 -8.68
C ILE A 628 -0.57 -12.21 -7.37
N ALA A 629 -0.16 -13.28 -6.69
CA ALA A 629 -0.81 -13.72 -5.45
C ALA A 629 -0.51 -12.79 -4.27
N GLY A 630 0.66 -12.14 -4.27
CA GLY A 630 1.03 -11.15 -3.26
C GLY A 630 0.72 -9.71 -3.62
N GLY A 631 0.48 -9.40 -4.90
CA GLY A 631 0.33 -8.03 -5.38
C GLY A 631 1.56 -7.16 -5.15
N ASN A 632 2.76 -7.76 -5.04
CA ASN A 632 3.98 -7.07 -4.63
C ASN A 632 4.59 -6.24 -5.78
N PRO A 633 4.76 -4.91 -5.63
CA PRO A 633 5.27 -4.03 -6.70
C PRO A 633 6.71 -4.34 -7.13
N VAL A 634 7.59 -4.73 -6.22
CA VAL A 634 8.98 -5.09 -6.53
C VAL A 634 9.02 -6.37 -7.36
N ALA A 635 8.16 -7.34 -7.03
CA ALA A 635 8.03 -8.58 -7.80
C ALA A 635 7.41 -8.36 -9.19
N GLN A 636 6.42 -7.46 -9.29
CA GLN A 636 5.85 -7.04 -10.57
C GLN A 636 6.93 -6.36 -11.45
N HIS A 637 7.69 -5.41 -10.90
CA HIS A 637 8.79 -4.74 -11.59
C HIS A 637 9.92 -5.72 -11.98
N GLY A 638 10.33 -6.61 -11.07
CA GLY A 638 11.36 -7.61 -11.30
C GLY A 638 11.01 -8.60 -12.41
N LEU A 639 9.77 -9.12 -12.41
CA LEU A 639 9.28 -9.98 -13.50
C LEU A 639 9.23 -9.23 -14.84
N ALA A 640 8.73 -7.99 -14.85
CA ALA A 640 8.67 -7.18 -16.05
C ALA A 640 10.07 -6.90 -16.64
N PHE A 641 11.06 -6.62 -15.76
CA PHE A 641 12.45 -6.46 -16.16
C PHE A 641 13.06 -7.75 -16.74
N SER A 642 12.80 -8.91 -16.13
CA SER A 642 13.21 -10.21 -16.70
C SER A 642 12.63 -10.44 -18.09
N LEU A 643 11.35 -10.12 -18.32
CA LEU A 643 10.69 -10.27 -19.62
C LEU A 643 11.27 -9.31 -20.68
N MET A 644 11.58 -8.07 -20.30
CA MET A 644 12.27 -7.12 -21.18
C MET A 644 13.71 -7.55 -21.51
N SER A 645 14.39 -8.20 -20.56
CA SER A 645 15.72 -8.79 -20.79
C SER A 645 15.66 -9.99 -21.75
N GLU A 646 14.65 -10.85 -21.62
CA GLU A 646 14.39 -11.96 -22.56
C GLU A 646 14.07 -11.42 -23.97
N TYR A 647 13.18 -10.43 -24.06
CA TYR A 647 12.88 -9.73 -25.32
C TYR A 647 14.16 -9.19 -25.98
N ALA A 648 14.97 -8.43 -25.26
CA ALA A 648 16.17 -7.79 -25.81
C ALA A 648 17.31 -8.77 -26.14
N SER A 649 17.40 -9.92 -25.44
CA SER A 649 18.42 -10.94 -25.72
C SER A 649 18.04 -11.90 -26.84
N SER A 650 16.74 -12.08 -27.10
CA SER A 650 16.19 -13.10 -28.02
C SER A 650 15.45 -12.50 -29.21
N GLU A 651 15.44 -11.17 -29.37
CA GLU A 651 14.59 -10.42 -30.32
C GLU A 651 14.59 -11.01 -31.74
N ALA A 652 15.76 -11.39 -32.24
CA ALA A 652 15.94 -11.92 -33.59
C ALA A 652 15.40 -13.35 -33.80
N ASP A 653 15.24 -14.11 -32.72
CA ASP A 653 14.76 -15.51 -32.72
C ASP A 653 13.25 -15.60 -32.38
N LEU A 654 12.66 -14.54 -31.82
CA LEU A 654 11.24 -14.46 -31.47
C LEU A 654 10.36 -14.10 -32.67
N SER A 655 9.19 -14.74 -32.78
CA SER A 655 8.13 -14.31 -33.71
C SER A 655 7.58 -12.93 -33.33
N LYS A 656 6.91 -12.25 -34.28
CA LYS A 656 6.34 -10.90 -34.01
C LYS A 656 5.20 -10.95 -33.00
N GLU A 657 4.51 -12.08 -32.89
CA GLU A 657 3.51 -12.40 -31.89
C GLU A 657 4.14 -12.63 -30.50
N GLU A 658 5.26 -13.36 -30.40
CA GLU A 658 5.99 -13.52 -29.12
C GLU A 658 6.61 -12.20 -28.64
N GLN A 659 7.17 -11.41 -29.56
CA GLN A 659 7.64 -10.05 -29.31
C GLN A 659 6.52 -9.19 -28.69
N GLU A 660 5.32 -9.21 -29.29
CA GLU A 660 4.14 -8.49 -28.77
C GLU A 660 3.70 -9.00 -27.40
N GLN A 661 3.66 -10.32 -27.19
CA GLN A 661 3.24 -10.89 -25.90
C GLN A 661 4.19 -10.58 -24.75
N LEU A 662 5.50 -10.57 -24.99
CA LEU A 662 6.49 -10.16 -23.98
C LEU A 662 6.35 -8.67 -23.64
N LEU A 663 6.25 -7.78 -24.64
CA LEU A 663 6.04 -6.34 -24.42
C LEU A 663 4.71 -6.06 -23.71
N LEU A 664 3.63 -6.74 -24.12
CA LEU A 664 2.32 -6.61 -23.50
C LEU A 664 2.37 -7.03 -22.02
N LEU A 665 2.93 -8.21 -21.72
CA LEU A 665 3.03 -8.69 -20.34
C LEU A 665 3.95 -7.80 -19.47
N ALA A 666 5.07 -7.32 -20.01
CA ALA A 666 5.95 -6.40 -19.30
C ALA A 666 5.27 -5.04 -19.05
N SER A 667 4.55 -4.49 -20.05
CA SER A 667 3.77 -3.24 -19.87
C SER A 667 2.69 -3.39 -18.79
N VAL A 668 2.02 -4.54 -18.75
CA VAL A 668 1.02 -4.88 -17.74
C VAL A 668 1.64 -4.88 -16.35
N LEU A 669 2.75 -5.58 -16.17
CA LEU A 669 3.41 -5.73 -14.87
C LEU A 669 4.02 -4.41 -14.38
N PHE A 670 4.65 -3.61 -15.24
CA PHE A 670 5.10 -2.26 -14.85
C PHE A 670 3.92 -1.32 -14.54
N THR A 671 2.80 -1.43 -15.25
CA THR A 671 1.56 -0.68 -14.94
C THR A 671 1.03 -1.05 -13.55
N MET A 672 0.96 -2.34 -13.22
CA MET A 672 0.57 -2.82 -11.89
C MET A 672 1.53 -2.31 -10.80
N ALA A 673 2.85 -2.35 -11.05
CA ALA A 673 3.86 -1.86 -10.12
C ALA A 673 3.77 -0.34 -9.92
N TYR A 674 3.54 0.42 -11.00
CA TYR A 674 3.33 1.86 -10.98
C TYR A 674 2.07 2.25 -10.20
N ASN A 675 0.95 1.55 -10.44
CA ASN A 675 -0.28 1.71 -9.65
C ASN A 675 -0.04 1.45 -8.14
N ASN A 676 0.89 0.56 -7.80
CA ASN A 676 1.34 0.28 -6.43
C ASN A 676 2.44 1.24 -5.92
N HIS A 677 2.71 2.33 -6.65
CA HIS A 677 3.70 3.38 -6.37
C HIS A 677 5.17 2.95 -6.42
N HIS A 678 5.52 1.95 -7.24
CA HIS A 678 6.93 1.65 -7.55
C HIS A 678 7.51 2.74 -8.46
N GLN A 679 8.48 3.50 -7.95
CA GLN A 679 8.96 4.73 -8.60
C GLN A 679 9.61 4.47 -9.97
N ASP A 680 10.48 3.47 -10.07
CA ASP A 680 11.21 3.15 -11.31
C ASP A 680 10.31 2.62 -12.45
N SER A 681 9.06 2.26 -12.16
CA SER A 681 8.14 1.69 -13.15
C SER A 681 7.68 2.73 -14.16
N PHE A 682 7.61 4.02 -13.81
CA PHE A 682 7.25 5.07 -14.76
C PHE A 682 8.31 5.22 -15.87
N GLU A 683 9.59 5.23 -15.52
CA GLU A 683 10.68 5.26 -16.51
C GLU A 683 10.68 3.98 -17.36
N ALA A 684 10.41 2.82 -16.75
CA ALA A 684 10.30 1.56 -17.47
C ALA A 684 9.13 1.55 -18.49
N LEU A 685 7.96 2.09 -18.14
CA LEU A 685 6.81 2.23 -19.05
C LEU A 685 7.15 3.13 -20.25
N ASN A 686 7.83 4.26 -20.02
CA ASN A 686 8.32 5.13 -21.10
C ASN A 686 9.31 4.39 -22.02
N ARG A 687 10.22 3.57 -21.47
CA ARG A 687 11.13 2.73 -22.28
C ARG A 687 10.35 1.71 -23.12
N ILE A 688 9.31 1.06 -22.59
CA ILE A 688 8.46 0.15 -23.38
C ILE A 688 7.71 0.90 -24.48
N MET A 689 7.19 2.11 -24.23
CA MET A 689 6.53 2.90 -25.28
C MET A 689 7.46 3.15 -26.47
N MET A 690 8.72 3.49 -26.21
CA MET A 690 9.74 3.69 -27.26
C MET A 690 10.03 2.39 -28.04
N THR A 691 10.17 1.26 -27.34
CA THR A 691 10.36 -0.07 -27.98
C THR A 691 9.17 -0.48 -28.84
N GLU A 692 7.95 -0.28 -28.34
CA GLU A 692 6.72 -0.60 -29.08
C GLU A 692 6.54 0.30 -30.31
N CYS A 693 6.86 1.60 -30.21
CA CYS A 693 6.88 2.51 -31.36
C CYS A 693 7.86 2.01 -32.45
N GLN A 694 9.05 1.55 -32.07
CA GLN A 694 10.02 0.97 -33.00
C GLN A 694 9.48 -0.32 -33.65
N ARG A 695 8.91 -1.26 -32.87
CA ARG A 695 8.30 -2.50 -33.38
C ARG A 695 7.17 -2.22 -34.37
N LEU A 696 6.28 -1.29 -34.05
CA LEU A 696 5.15 -0.90 -34.91
C LEU A 696 5.61 -0.21 -36.20
N TYR A 697 6.62 0.66 -36.13
CA TYR A 697 7.24 1.28 -37.30
C TYR A 697 7.85 0.25 -38.26
N GLU A 698 8.54 -0.78 -37.74
CA GLU A 698 9.07 -1.89 -38.54
C GLU A 698 7.99 -2.75 -39.21
N LEU A 699 6.82 -2.85 -38.58
CA LEU A 699 5.63 -3.49 -39.15
C LEU A 699 4.89 -2.59 -40.16
N GLY A 700 5.39 -1.39 -40.43
CA GLY A 700 4.79 -0.43 -41.37
C GLY A 700 3.53 0.26 -40.82
N VAL A 701 3.38 0.33 -39.50
CA VAL A 701 2.32 1.09 -38.85
C VAL A 701 2.75 2.56 -38.74
N GLU A 702 1.91 3.47 -39.25
CA GLU A 702 2.10 4.91 -39.12
C GLU A 702 1.84 5.35 -37.68
N ILE A 703 2.64 6.29 -37.15
CA ILE A 703 2.56 6.76 -35.76
C ILE A 703 2.40 8.30 -35.76
N PRO A 704 1.34 8.85 -35.14
CA PRO A 704 0.17 8.16 -34.59
C PRO A 704 -0.81 7.73 -35.70
N SER A 705 -1.51 6.59 -35.49
CA SER A 705 -2.62 6.14 -36.32
C SER A 705 -3.61 5.33 -35.49
N GLU A 706 -4.81 5.05 -36.03
CA GLU A 706 -5.79 4.17 -35.37
C GLU A 706 -5.19 2.78 -35.06
N LYS A 707 -4.36 2.23 -35.95
CA LYS A 707 -3.65 0.95 -35.73
C LYS A 707 -2.61 1.02 -34.61
N PHE A 708 -1.96 2.17 -34.44
CA PHE A 708 -1.06 2.41 -33.30
C PHE A 708 -1.87 2.41 -31.99
N PHE A 709 -2.98 3.14 -31.92
CA PHE A 709 -3.85 3.15 -30.73
C PHE A 709 -4.59 1.83 -30.48
N ALA A 710 -4.76 1.00 -31.51
CA ALA A 710 -5.30 -0.35 -31.38
C ALA A 710 -4.28 -1.38 -30.86
N SER A 711 -2.97 -1.06 -30.81
CA SER A 711 -1.96 -1.97 -30.22
C SER A 711 -2.31 -2.27 -28.76
N PRO A 712 -2.43 -3.55 -28.36
CA PRO A 712 -2.63 -3.96 -26.97
C PRO A 712 -1.63 -3.34 -25.99
N VAL A 713 -0.37 -3.18 -26.43
CA VAL A 713 0.72 -2.61 -25.62
C VAL A 713 0.47 -1.12 -25.40
N VAL A 714 0.21 -0.37 -26.49
CA VAL A 714 -0.11 1.07 -26.42
C VAL A 714 -1.34 1.32 -25.55
N ARG A 715 -2.39 0.51 -25.70
CA ARG A 715 -3.62 0.60 -24.88
C ARG A 715 -3.35 0.45 -23.37
N VAL A 716 -2.43 -0.42 -22.97
CA VAL A 716 -2.04 -0.60 -21.55
C VAL A 716 -1.20 0.57 -21.07
N LEU A 717 -0.16 0.94 -21.82
CA LEU A 717 0.74 2.04 -21.46
C LEU A 717 -0.02 3.37 -21.22
N ARG A 718 -1.01 3.66 -22.06
CA ARG A 718 -1.88 4.85 -21.90
C ARG A 718 -2.63 4.92 -20.57
N ILE A 719 -2.94 3.79 -19.92
CA ILE A 719 -3.58 3.79 -18.58
C ILE A 719 -2.69 4.45 -17.52
N SER A 720 -1.37 4.34 -17.68
CA SER A 720 -0.36 4.92 -16.77
C SER A 720 0.17 6.27 -17.22
N LEU A 721 0.17 6.56 -18.53
CA LEU A 721 0.79 7.75 -19.10
C LEU A 721 -0.20 8.90 -19.37
N ASP A 722 -1.48 8.63 -19.66
CA ASP A 722 -2.49 9.66 -19.96
C ASP A 722 -2.90 10.49 -18.72
N ASP A 723 -2.28 10.24 -17.55
CA ASP A 723 -2.84 10.62 -16.24
C ASP A 723 -2.48 12.03 -15.75
N GLU A 724 -1.55 12.71 -16.41
CA GLU A 724 -1.08 14.06 -16.04
C GLU A 724 -1.50 15.15 -17.04
N SER A 725 -2.22 14.83 -18.12
CA SER A 725 -2.63 15.82 -19.12
C SER A 725 -4.05 15.63 -19.66
N ASP A 726 -5.01 16.32 -19.04
CA ASP A 726 -6.32 16.66 -19.65
C ASP A 726 -6.12 17.55 -20.93
N ASP A 727 -4.90 18.06 -21.14
CA ASP A 727 -4.48 18.85 -22.32
C ASP A 727 -4.28 18.04 -23.61
N GLY A 728 -4.40 16.71 -23.58
CA GLY A 728 -4.47 15.87 -24.80
C GLY A 728 -3.20 15.85 -25.65
N VAL A 729 -2.01 15.88 -25.04
CA VAL A 729 -0.71 15.91 -25.74
C VAL A 729 -0.04 14.54 -25.75
N ILE A 730 -0.52 13.65 -26.64
CA ILE A 730 0.20 12.43 -27.11
C ILE A 730 0.09 12.35 -28.64
#